data_AF-A0A9D6R2M1-F1
#
_entry.id   AF-A0A9D6R2M1-F1
#
_cell.length_a   1.000
_cell.length_b   1.000
_cell.length_c   1.000
_cell.angle_alpha   90.00
_cell.angle_beta   90.00
_cell.angle_gamma   90.00
#
_symmetry.space_group_name_H-M   'P 1'
#
loop_
_entity.id
_entity.type
_entity.pdbx_description
1 polymer ?
#
loop_
_entity_poly.entity_id
_entity_poly.type
_entity_poly.pdbx_seq_one_letter_code
_entity_poly.pdbx_strand_id
1 'polypeptide(L)'
;MIAGDPSFRRVSPLTPWQTARAFFIAIIFALALGILLAFQPLPDSFRLEAGKVSPKTILAPERVTFASQLQTEDARAKAEAQTKDVYDPPDANLARERVRLTRRVFDYIDSVRHDPYSDPAAKLDAVQAIPNLTLSVLALSRTLALDETVYHRVVSETLYVVDGMMREEIRAADFSAASAKIPARVSLAFTADEADFVAQWARVFITPNSFLNAQRTNEQRALAHDRVGTVYRTIEKGEAVVREGEIVSPLALESLEALGILRTRITVADYAAPFLFALVIVALLAIYLARLRRAVLQYPRALLLIATLIIIFVAGAKWLAADRVLFVYLYPVTAATMLIAVLIDTETALAVAVALALCIGYVVHSSLELTVYALLSGISAALSLGRIDRLTQFFRSGAYIAGINALLIIIFQLAANETNWLTWSQFLLAALAHGALAALVALGSLFGLGRVFGITTSIELLDLARPTHPLLQKLLRDAPGTYHHSLIVGQLAEQAAHAIGADALLVHVGAYYHDVGKTNNPHAFVENQLDGINIHDSLAPQTSAAIVIDHVAAGLALTAQYALPQRVRDLIPQHHGTTHAAYFFRQAAQNGAVNENDFRYPGPKPQSREAAILMLADSVEATTRADRPSTPEQIRALIARIVDARLRDGQLSECDLTLRDLQQIQDAFFGVLQGLFHPRIRYPEAKV
;
A
#
# COMPACT_ATOMS: atom_id res chain seq x y z
N MET A 1 -17.18 21.28 -14.82
CA MET A 1 -17.60 21.23 -13.40
C MET A 1 -17.05 22.48 -12.75
N ILE A 2 -17.81 23.16 -11.89
CA ILE A 2 -17.31 24.28 -11.10
C ILE A 2 -17.31 23.89 -9.62
N ALA A 3 -16.18 24.17 -8.99
CA ALA A 3 -15.94 24.09 -7.57
C ALA A 3 -17.04 24.81 -6.76
N GLY A 4 -17.85 24.10 -5.96
CA GLY A 4 -18.77 24.74 -5.00
C GLY A 4 -20.09 25.31 -5.54
N ASP A 5 -20.50 24.92 -6.75
CA ASP A 5 -21.75 25.35 -7.41
C ASP A 5 -23.03 24.86 -6.66
N PRO A 6 -23.99 25.73 -6.32
CA PRO A 6 -25.27 25.35 -5.70
C PRO A 6 -26.23 24.59 -6.63
N SER A 7 -25.98 24.53 -7.95
CA SER A 7 -26.80 23.82 -8.95
C SER A 7 -26.90 22.30 -8.72
N PHE A 8 -26.04 21.73 -7.87
CA PHE A 8 -26.06 20.32 -7.45
C PHE A 8 -27.30 19.91 -6.62
N ARG A 9 -28.23 20.85 -6.32
CA ARG A 9 -29.44 20.59 -5.51
C ARG A 9 -30.69 20.16 -6.28
N ARG A 10 -30.74 20.26 -7.62
CA ARG A 10 -31.88 19.75 -8.41
C ARG A 10 -31.42 18.57 -9.26
N VAL A 11 -31.72 17.37 -8.78
CA VAL A 11 -31.24 16.10 -9.35
C VAL A 11 -32.25 15.59 -10.36
N SER A 12 -31.97 15.77 -11.65
CA SER A 12 -32.57 14.95 -12.69
C SER A 12 -32.19 13.46 -12.46
N PRO A 13 -33.09 12.51 -12.73
CA PRO A 13 -32.78 11.09 -12.59
C PRO A 13 -31.58 10.73 -13.49
N LEU A 14 -30.67 9.90 -12.96
CA LEU A 14 -29.54 9.39 -13.74
C LEU A 14 -30.05 8.58 -14.91
N THR A 15 -29.47 8.80 -16.09
CA THR A 15 -29.77 7.94 -17.25
C THR A 15 -29.14 6.56 -17.05
N PRO A 16 -29.70 5.49 -17.64
CA PRO A 16 -29.14 4.14 -17.54
C PRO A 16 -27.65 4.08 -17.94
N TRP A 17 -27.28 4.88 -18.95
CA TRP A 17 -25.89 4.98 -19.42
C TRP A 17 -24.97 5.65 -18.40
N GLN A 18 -25.41 6.71 -17.72
CA GLN A 18 -24.65 7.35 -16.65
C GLN A 18 -24.41 6.40 -15.48
N THR A 19 -25.43 5.63 -15.09
CA THR A 19 -25.32 4.61 -14.03
C THR A 19 -24.34 3.51 -14.40
N ALA A 20 -24.46 2.94 -15.61
CA ALA A 20 -23.55 1.90 -16.10
C ALA A 20 -22.09 2.38 -16.15
N ARG A 21 -21.86 3.61 -16.60
CA ARG A 21 -20.52 4.21 -16.64
C ARG A 21 -19.95 4.44 -15.24
N ALA A 22 -20.74 4.95 -14.31
CA ALA A 22 -20.30 5.14 -12.92
C ALA A 22 -19.95 3.81 -12.25
N PHE A 23 -20.74 2.77 -12.50
CA PHE A 23 -20.47 1.41 -12.03
C PHE A 23 -19.17 0.84 -12.60
N PHE A 24 -18.92 1.03 -13.90
CA PHE A 24 -17.68 0.61 -14.54
C PHE A 24 -16.44 1.32 -13.97
N ILE A 25 -16.52 2.64 -13.74
CA ILE A 25 -15.45 3.40 -13.08
C ILE A 25 -15.20 2.87 -11.65
N ALA A 26 -16.26 2.55 -10.90
CA ALA A 26 -16.14 1.99 -9.57
C ALA A 26 -15.44 0.61 -9.58
N ILE A 27 -15.74 -0.27 -10.54
CA ILE A 27 -15.04 -1.55 -10.69
C ILE A 27 -13.55 -1.34 -10.96
N ILE A 28 -13.20 -0.48 -11.93
CA ILE A 28 -11.81 -0.19 -12.24
C ILE A 28 -11.09 0.38 -11.01
N PHE A 29 -11.74 1.29 -10.29
CA PHE A 29 -11.19 1.86 -9.07
C PHE A 29 -10.96 0.80 -7.99
N ALA A 30 -11.92 -0.09 -7.75
CA ALA A 30 -11.77 -1.18 -6.79
C ALA A 30 -10.63 -2.14 -7.17
N LEU A 31 -10.49 -2.47 -8.45
CA LEU A 31 -9.39 -3.30 -8.95
C LEU A 31 -8.04 -2.60 -8.76
N ALA A 32 -7.92 -1.34 -9.17
CA ALA A 32 -6.68 -0.57 -9.04
C ALA A 32 -6.26 -0.39 -7.58
N LEU A 33 -7.22 -0.06 -6.69
CA LEU A 33 -6.97 0.05 -5.26
C LEU A 33 -6.62 -1.32 -4.64
N GLY A 34 -7.30 -2.40 -5.05
CA GLY A 34 -7.00 -3.76 -4.61
C GLY A 34 -5.59 -4.20 -4.99
N ILE A 35 -5.18 -3.96 -6.24
CA ILE A 35 -3.80 -4.21 -6.70
C ILE A 35 -2.80 -3.39 -5.88
N LEU A 36 -3.07 -2.10 -5.69
CA LEU A 36 -2.20 -1.21 -4.92
C LEU A 36 -2.03 -1.69 -3.48
N LEU A 37 -3.12 -2.09 -2.82
CA LEU A 37 -3.09 -2.57 -1.44
C LEU A 37 -2.45 -3.96 -1.32
N ALA A 38 -2.66 -4.85 -2.29
CA ALA A 38 -2.07 -6.18 -2.32
C ALA A 38 -0.57 -6.18 -2.64
N PHE A 39 -0.08 -5.17 -3.37
CA PHE A 39 1.33 -5.09 -3.76
C PHE A 39 2.23 -4.85 -2.55
N GLN A 40 2.78 -5.89 -1.93
CA GLN A 40 3.80 -5.76 -0.89
C GLN A 40 5.15 -5.48 -1.59
N PRO A 41 5.87 -4.37 -1.29
CA PRO A 41 7.27 -4.32 -1.67
C PRO A 41 7.95 -5.51 -1.01
N LEU A 42 8.47 -6.46 -1.81
CA LEU A 42 9.07 -7.69 -1.31
C LEU A 42 10.05 -7.36 -0.18
N PRO A 43 9.79 -7.75 1.08
CA PRO A 43 10.73 -7.46 2.14
C PRO A 43 12.03 -8.23 1.88
N ASP A 44 13.17 -7.61 2.17
CA ASP A 44 14.50 -8.24 2.03
C ASP A 44 14.63 -9.58 2.77
N SER A 45 13.70 -9.89 3.69
CA SER A 45 13.60 -11.17 4.39
C SER A 45 13.34 -12.37 3.47
N PHE A 46 12.81 -12.17 2.26
CA PHE A 46 12.63 -13.25 1.28
C PHE A 46 13.95 -13.79 0.67
N ARG A 47 15.10 -13.15 0.95
CA ARG A 47 16.42 -13.59 0.45
C ARG A 47 17.26 -14.38 1.46
N LEU A 48 16.74 -14.65 2.65
CA LEU A 48 17.46 -15.39 3.68
C LEU A 48 17.43 -16.89 3.34
N GLU A 49 18.56 -17.40 2.89
CA GLU A 49 18.79 -18.83 2.66
C GLU A 49 19.87 -19.32 3.64
N ALA A 50 19.82 -20.60 4.01
CA ALA A 50 20.83 -21.21 4.87
C ALA A 50 22.21 -21.06 4.21
N GLY A 51 23.20 -20.62 4.99
CA GLY A 51 24.57 -20.46 4.52
C GLY A 51 24.88 -19.12 3.84
N LYS A 52 23.90 -18.22 3.67
CA LYS A 52 24.14 -16.83 3.25
C LYS A 52 24.27 -15.89 4.45
N VAL A 53 24.97 -14.77 4.26
CA VAL A 53 25.14 -13.73 5.29
C VAL A 53 23.87 -12.90 5.40
N SER A 54 23.40 -12.65 6.63
CA SER A 54 22.25 -11.79 6.86
C SER A 54 22.63 -10.31 6.64
N PRO A 55 21.89 -9.56 5.80
CA PRO A 55 22.15 -8.15 5.54
C PRO A 55 21.67 -7.22 6.67
N LYS A 56 20.93 -7.74 7.66
CA LYS A 56 20.42 -6.97 8.80
C LYS A 56 20.23 -7.85 10.03
N THR A 57 20.23 -7.23 11.20
CA THR A 57 19.87 -7.90 12.46
C THR A 57 18.35 -8.12 12.50
N ILE A 58 17.92 -9.36 12.75
CA ILE A 58 16.51 -9.73 12.86
C ILE A 58 16.20 -10.07 14.31
N LEU A 59 15.34 -9.25 14.92
CA LEU A 59 14.86 -9.43 16.29
C LEU A 59 13.49 -10.11 16.28
N ALA A 60 13.20 -10.92 17.29
CA ALA A 60 11.89 -11.55 17.46
C ALA A 60 10.82 -10.50 17.82
N PRO A 61 9.73 -10.36 17.03
CA PRO A 61 8.69 -9.37 17.28
C PRO A 61 7.83 -9.70 18.52
N GLU A 62 7.74 -10.99 18.86
CA GLU A 62 6.98 -11.52 19.98
C GLU A 62 7.65 -12.78 20.54
N ARG A 63 7.20 -13.21 21.73
CA ARG A 63 7.67 -14.44 22.36
C ARG A 63 6.99 -15.64 21.70
N VAL A 64 7.77 -16.60 21.21
CA VAL A 64 7.25 -17.84 20.62
C VAL A 64 7.94 -19.05 21.23
N THR A 65 7.14 -20.06 21.57
CA THR A 65 7.63 -21.39 21.94
C THR A 65 7.18 -22.38 20.87
N PHE A 66 8.13 -23.05 20.23
CA PHE A 66 7.85 -24.02 19.17
C PHE A 66 8.66 -25.30 19.36
N ALA A 67 8.17 -26.40 18.79
CA ALA A 67 8.87 -27.67 18.76
C ALA A 67 9.99 -27.62 17.71
N SER A 68 11.26 -27.65 18.15
CA SER A 68 12.41 -27.63 17.25
C SER A 68 12.76 -29.04 16.79
N GLN A 69 12.63 -29.30 15.50
CA GLN A 69 13.00 -30.58 14.89
C GLN A 69 14.50 -30.77 14.96
N LEU A 70 15.27 -29.73 14.63
CA LEU A 70 16.73 -29.76 14.62
C LEU A 70 17.32 -30.06 16.01
N GLN A 71 16.81 -29.40 17.06
CA GLN A 71 17.27 -29.67 18.42
C GLN A 71 16.81 -31.03 18.93
N THR A 72 15.65 -31.52 18.48
CA THR A 72 15.16 -32.86 18.82
C THR A 72 16.05 -33.93 18.19
N GLU A 73 16.43 -33.77 16.92
CA GLU A 73 17.33 -34.69 16.22
C GLU A 73 18.76 -34.66 16.80
N ASP A 74 19.30 -33.49 17.12
CA ASP A 74 20.60 -33.38 17.78
C ASP A 74 20.61 -34.03 19.18
N ALA A 75 19.53 -33.85 19.95
CA ALA A 75 19.38 -34.50 21.25
C ALA A 75 19.27 -36.03 21.13
N ARG A 76 18.54 -36.53 20.12
CA ARG A 76 18.43 -37.95 19.79
C ARG A 76 19.78 -38.54 19.40
N ALA A 77 20.52 -37.90 18.50
CA ALA A 77 21.85 -38.34 18.07
C ALA A 77 22.86 -38.36 19.25
N LYS A 78 22.79 -37.38 20.15
CA LYS A 78 23.61 -37.36 21.37
C LYS A 78 23.27 -38.52 22.31
N ALA A 79 21.99 -38.84 22.48
CA ALA A 79 21.55 -39.96 23.32
C ALA A 79 22.04 -41.31 22.76
N GLU A 80 22.00 -41.50 21.44
CA GLU A 80 22.58 -42.67 20.79
C GLU A 80 24.09 -42.77 21.03
N ALA A 81 24.83 -41.67 20.82
CA ALA A 81 26.28 -41.65 20.97
C ALA A 81 26.77 -41.89 22.42
N GLN A 82 25.97 -41.51 23.42
CA GLN A 82 26.27 -41.73 24.84
C GLN A 82 25.90 -43.13 25.33
N THR A 83 25.21 -43.93 24.52
CA THR A 83 24.79 -45.27 24.90
C THR A 83 25.98 -46.23 24.89
N LYS A 84 26.27 -46.84 26.04
CA LYS A 84 27.38 -47.80 26.20
C LYS A 84 27.15 -49.06 25.36
N ASP A 85 28.23 -49.59 24.82
CA ASP A 85 28.23 -50.87 24.12
C ASP A 85 27.85 -52.03 25.04
N VAL A 86 27.03 -52.96 24.53
CA VAL A 86 26.52 -54.12 25.25
C VAL A 86 27.32 -55.36 24.84
N TYR A 87 27.89 -56.05 25.81
CA TYR A 87 28.65 -57.29 25.61
C TYR A 87 27.82 -58.51 26.01
N ASP A 88 28.10 -59.65 25.39
CA ASP A 88 27.51 -60.94 25.78
C ASP A 88 28.04 -61.41 27.15
N PRO A 89 27.22 -62.15 27.92
CA PRO A 89 27.70 -62.76 29.15
C PRO A 89 28.85 -63.75 28.86
N PRO A 90 29.69 -64.07 29.85
CA PRO A 90 30.80 -65.02 29.70
C PRO A 90 30.36 -66.33 29.04
N ASP A 91 31.01 -66.72 27.95
CA ASP A 91 30.66 -67.94 27.21
C ASP A 91 30.97 -69.20 28.06
N ALA A 92 29.91 -69.78 28.61
CA ALA A 92 29.99 -70.99 29.44
C ALA A 92 30.47 -72.23 28.66
N ASN A 93 30.28 -72.29 27.35
CA ASN A 93 30.80 -73.40 26.54
C ASN A 93 32.31 -73.27 26.35
N LEU A 94 32.79 -72.05 26.06
CA LEU A 94 34.23 -71.77 26.00
C LEU A 94 34.90 -72.03 27.35
N ALA A 95 34.28 -71.63 28.47
CA ALA A 95 34.78 -71.93 29.81
C ALA A 95 34.95 -73.45 30.04
N ARG A 96 33.92 -74.25 29.71
CA ARG A 96 33.98 -75.72 29.80
C ARG A 96 35.05 -76.30 28.88
N GLU A 97 35.21 -75.77 27.68
CA GLU A 97 36.25 -76.19 26.74
C GLU A 97 37.65 -75.95 27.31
N ARG A 98 37.90 -74.76 27.87
CA ARG A 98 39.18 -74.41 28.49
C ARG A 98 39.50 -75.31 29.68
N VAL A 99 38.56 -75.54 30.59
CA VAL A 99 38.76 -76.45 31.73
C VAL A 99 39.03 -77.89 31.26
N ARG A 100 38.32 -78.38 30.24
CA ARG A 100 38.59 -79.71 29.64
C ARG A 100 39.95 -79.77 28.96
N LEU A 101 40.38 -78.70 28.30
CA LEU A 101 41.71 -78.61 27.69
C LEU A 101 42.80 -78.64 28.77
N THR A 102 42.67 -77.85 29.83
CA THR A 102 43.58 -77.86 30.99
C THR A 102 43.72 -79.27 31.56
N ARG A 103 42.61 -79.97 31.78
CA ARG A 103 42.63 -81.35 32.28
C ARG A 103 43.36 -82.30 31.32
N ARG A 104 43.02 -82.29 30.03
CA ARG A 104 43.68 -83.14 29.02
C ARG A 104 45.19 -82.90 28.93
N VAL A 105 45.62 -81.64 29.03
CA VAL A 105 47.05 -81.31 29.00
C VAL A 105 47.75 -81.87 30.23
N PHE A 106 47.17 -81.71 31.42
CA PHE A 106 47.75 -82.31 32.62
C PHE A 106 47.70 -83.84 32.61
N ASP A 107 46.61 -84.47 32.17
CA ASP A 107 46.54 -85.94 32.02
C ASP A 107 47.63 -86.47 31.06
N TYR A 108 47.91 -85.74 29.97
CA TYR A 108 49.00 -86.08 29.06
C TYR A 108 50.37 -85.90 29.72
N ILE A 109 50.61 -84.79 30.42
CA ILE A 109 51.85 -84.57 31.18
C ILE A 109 52.05 -85.66 32.24
N ASP A 110 50.99 -86.10 32.90
CA ASP A 110 51.03 -87.18 33.87
C ASP A 110 51.44 -88.51 33.25
N SER A 111 50.93 -88.83 32.05
CA SER A 111 51.37 -90.00 31.28
C SER A 111 52.85 -89.94 30.88
N VAL A 112 53.36 -88.76 30.51
CA VAL A 112 54.77 -88.54 30.17
C VAL A 112 55.67 -88.64 31.41
N ARG A 113 55.22 -88.13 32.57
CA ARG A 113 55.92 -88.26 33.86
C ARG A 113 56.15 -89.73 34.20
N HIS A 114 55.12 -90.56 34.02
CA HIS A 114 55.12 -91.98 34.38
C HIS A 114 55.70 -92.93 33.32
N ASP A 115 56.13 -92.45 32.15
CA ASP A 115 56.77 -93.30 31.15
C ASP A 115 58.17 -93.76 31.63
N PRO A 116 58.38 -95.06 31.88
CA PRO A 116 59.65 -95.58 32.39
C PRO A 116 60.71 -95.73 31.29
N TYR A 117 60.35 -95.59 30.02
CA TYR A 117 61.24 -95.82 28.86
C TYR A 117 61.83 -94.54 28.26
N SER A 118 61.32 -93.37 28.64
CA SER A 118 61.78 -92.07 28.15
C SER A 118 62.78 -91.42 29.11
N ASP A 119 63.88 -90.88 28.56
CA ASP A 119 64.83 -90.07 29.33
C ASP A 119 64.27 -88.66 29.65
N PRO A 120 64.87 -87.91 30.59
CA PRO A 120 64.35 -86.58 30.96
C PRO A 120 64.32 -85.55 29.81
N ALA A 121 65.17 -85.69 28.79
CA ALA A 121 65.19 -84.79 27.64
C ALA A 121 64.03 -85.11 26.68
N ALA A 122 63.79 -86.40 26.41
CA ALA A 122 62.68 -86.88 25.60
C ALA A 122 61.31 -86.54 26.23
N LYS A 123 61.19 -86.62 27.57
CA LYS A 123 59.98 -86.18 28.29
C LYS A 123 59.71 -84.68 28.14
N LEU A 124 60.75 -83.86 28.15
CA LEU A 124 60.64 -82.42 27.99
C LEU A 124 60.20 -82.04 26.56
N ASP A 125 60.80 -82.68 25.55
CA ASP A 125 60.43 -82.48 24.13
C ASP A 125 58.96 -82.87 23.88
N ALA A 126 58.49 -83.96 24.50
CA ALA A 126 57.10 -84.42 24.39
C ALA A 126 56.07 -83.43 24.94
N VAL A 127 56.41 -82.71 26.04
CA VAL A 127 55.54 -81.67 26.62
C VAL A 127 55.64 -80.37 25.83
N GLN A 128 56.82 -80.02 25.30
CA GLN A 128 57.01 -78.85 24.43
C GLN A 128 56.25 -78.97 23.11
N ALA A 129 56.04 -80.19 22.62
CA ALA A 129 55.27 -80.44 21.41
C ALA A 129 53.75 -80.17 21.56
N ILE A 130 53.25 -79.89 22.77
CA ILE A 130 51.84 -79.55 23.00
C ILE A 130 51.52 -78.21 22.33
N PRO A 131 50.56 -78.16 21.38
CA PRO A 131 50.24 -76.93 20.67
C PRO A 131 49.77 -75.82 21.62
N ASN A 132 50.24 -74.59 21.37
CA ASN A 132 49.87 -73.37 22.12
C ASN A 132 50.31 -73.34 23.59
N LEU A 133 51.29 -74.17 23.99
CA LEU A 133 51.90 -74.10 25.31
C LEU A 133 52.98 -73.00 25.34
N THR A 134 52.75 -71.92 26.09
CA THR A 134 53.61 -70.71 26.11
C THR A 134 54.56 -70.65 27.31
N LEU A 135 54.77 -71.77 28.00
CA LEU A 135 55.61 -71.82 29.20
C LEU A 135 57.11 -71.95 28.87
N SER A 136 57.96 -71.44 29.77
CA SER A 136 59.40 -71.56 29.64
C SER A 136 59.87 -73.02 29.84
N VAL A 137 61.01 -73.36 29.24
CA VAL A 137 61.67 -74.68 29.40
C VAL A 137 61.89 -75.02 30.87
N LEU A 138 62.21 -74.02 31.70
CA LEU A 138 62.40 -74.17 33.14
C LEU A 138 61.09 -74.51 33.87
N ALA A 139 59.96 -73.92 33.48
CA ALA A 139 58.66 -74.24 34.06
C ALA A 139 58.21 -75.66 33.71
N LEU A 140 58.44 -76.10 32.45
CA LEU A 140 58.10 -77.44 32.01
C LEU A 140 58.97 -78.52 32.68
N SER A 141 60.28 -78.31 32.79
CA SER A 141 61.16 -79.25 33.48
C SER A 141 60.84 -79.36 34.97
N ARG A 142 60.52 -78.24 35.63
CA ARG A 142 60.01 -78.25 37.01
C ARG A 142 58.70 -79.03 37.13
N THR A 143 57.77 -78.86 36.18
CA THR A 143 56.50 -79.60 36.14
C THR A 143 56.72 -81.11 36.12
N LEU A 144 57.68 -81.57 35.31
CA LEU A 144 58.01 -82.98 35.17
C LEU A 144 58.72 -83.55 36.42
N ALA A 145 59.40 -82.70 37.19
CA ALA A 145 60.16 -83.09 38.38
C ALA A 145 59.39 -82.98 39.72
N LEU A 146 58.13 -82.50 39.73
CA LEU A 146 57.33 -82.40 40.95
C LEU A 146 57.10 -83.76 41.60
N ASP A 147 57.06 -83.80 42.94
CA ASP A 147 56.57 -84.96 43.69
C ASP A 147 55.10 -85.24 43.33
N GLU A 148 54.69 -86.52 43.39
CA GLU A 148 53.37 -86.96 42.98
C GLU A 148 52.24 -86.27 43.76
N THR A 149 52.41 -86.12 45.08
CA THR A 149 51.42 -85.46 45.92
C THR A 149 51.30 -83.97 45.62
N VAL A 150 52.42 -83.32 45.29
CA VAL A 150 52.48 -81.90 44.94
C VAL A 150 51.88 -81.67 43.56
N TYR A 151 52.17 -82.54 42.59
CA TYR A 151 51.65 -82.48 41.24
C TYR A 151 50.12 -82.50 41.23
N HIS A 152 49.48 -83.49 41.86
CA HIS A 152 48.00 -83.59 41.91
C HIS A 152 47.34 -82.39 42.60
N ARG A 153 47.96 -81.85 43.65
CA ARG A 153 47.47 -80.64 44.34
C ARG A 153 47.52 -79.42 43.40
N VAL A 154 48.64 -79.21 42.73
CA VAL A 154 48.84 -78.09 41.80
C VAL A 154 47.92 -78.18 40.59
N VAL A 155 47.71 -79.39 40.02
CA VAL A 155 46.77 -79.61 38.92
C VAL A 155 45.33 -79.28 39.34
N SER A 156 44.92 -79.77 40.52
CA SER A 156 43.58 -79.52 41.05
C SER A 156 43.32 -78.03 41.27
N GLU A 157 44.30 -77.32 41.83
CA GLU A 157 44.22 -75.88 42.05
C GLU A 157 44.24 -75.09 40.73
N THR A 158 45.04 -75.52 39.75
CA THR A 158 45.07 -74.89 38.42
C THR A 158 43.71 -75.02 37.74
N LEU A 159 43.09 -76.20 37.81
CA LEU A 159 41.74 -76.40 37.29
C LEU A 159 40.70 -75.53 38.00
N TYR A 160 40.81 -75.38 39.33
CA TYR A 160 39.94 -74.52 40.12
C TYR A 160 40.08 -73.03 39.73
N VAL A 161 41.31 -72.54 39.58
CA VAL A 161 41.58 -71.16 39.17
C VAL A 161 41.13 -70.90 37.74
N VAL A 162 41.37 -71.82 36.80
CA VAL A 162 40.90 -71.68 35.41
C VAL A 162 39.37 -71.67 35.34
N ASP A 163 38.68 -72.57 36.06
CA ASP A 163 37.20 -72.57 36.13
C ASP A 163 36.68 -71.26 36.73
N GLY A 164 37.28 -70.80 37.82
CA GLY A 164 36.92 -69.54 38.48
C GLY A 164 37.11 -68.32 37.58
N MET A 165 38.25 -68.22 36.90
CA MET A 165 38.56 -67.11 35.99
C MET A 165 37.67 -67.11 34.76
N MET A 166 37.42 -68.27 34.14
CA MET A 166 36.60 -68.38 32.93
C MET A 166 35.10 -68.17 33.18
N ARG A 167 34.64 -68.11 34.44
CA ARG A 167 33.28 -67.69 34.83
C ARG A 167 33.12 -66.17 34.90
N GLU A 168 34.22 -65.43 35.02
CA GLU A 168 34.19 -63.97 35.03
C GLU A 168 34.19 -63.41 33.61
N GLU A 169 33.77 -62.16 33.46
CA GLU A 169 33.82 -61.46 32.19
C GLU A 169 35.25 -61.07 31.85
N ILE A 170 35.79 -61.66 30.78
CA ILE A 170 37.12 -61.37 30.26
C ILE A 170 36.96 -60.86 28.82
N ARG A 171 37.09 -59.54 28.67
CA ARG A 171 37.10 -58.87 27.36
C ARG A 171 38.50 -58.89 26.78
N ALA A 172 38.60 -58.84 25.46
CA ALA A 172 39.89 -58.79 24.78
C ALA A 172 40.73 -57.58 25.21
N ALA A 173 40.10 -56.41 25.40
CA ALA A 173 40.77 -55.19 25.86
C ALA A 173 41.28 -55.29 27.31
N ASP A 174 40.58 -56.04 28.16
CA ASP A 174 40.86 -56.14 29.60
C ASP A 174 41.64 -57.42 29.98
N PHE A 175 42.08 -58.20 28.98
CA PHE A 175 42.70 -59.51 29.21
C PHE A 175 43.96 -59.43 30.10
N SER A 176 44.79 -58.39 29.91
CA SER A 176 45.97 -58.16 30.74
C SER A 176 45.60 -57.94 32.21
N ALA A 177 44.56 -57.13 32.47
CA ALA A 177 44.06 -56.87 33.81
C ALA A 177 43.41 -58.11 34.44
N ALA A 178 42.71 -58.94 33.65
CA ALA A 178 42.19 -60.21 34.12
C ALA A 178 43.32 -61.20 34.50
N SER A 179 44.36 -61.31 33.67
CA SER A 179 45.51 -62.18 33.92
C SER A 179 46.31 -61.79 35.17
N ALA A 180 46.35 -60.51 35.51
CA ALA A 180 46.98 -60.01 36.75
C ALA A 180 46.26 -60.47 38.02
N LYS A 181 44.98 -60.86 37.95
CA LYS A 181 44.19 -61.33 39.11
C LYS A 181 44.47 -62.79 39.49
N ILE A 182 45.08 -63.57 38.59
CA ILE A 182 45.28 -65.02 38.75
C ILE A 182 46.02 -65.38 40.04
N PRO A 183 47.16 -64.75 40.41
CA PRO A 183 47.86 -65.09 41.66
C PRO A 183 47.01 -64.91 42.91
N ALA A 184 46.11 -63.93 42.92
CA ALA A 184 45.20 -63.67 44.04
C ALA A 184 44.04 -64.70 44.14
N ARG A 185 43.85 -65.53 43.12
CA ARG A 185 42.84 -66.61 43.09
C ARG A 185 43.39 -67.96 43.56
N VAL A 186 44.72 -68.08 43.66
CA VAL A 186 45.36 -69.30 44.16
C VAL A 186 45.18 -69.38 45.67
N SER A 187 44.84 -70.56 46.17
CA SER A 187 44.67 -70.85 47.59
C SER A 187 45.95 -70.55 48.39
N LEU A 188 45.79 -69.86 49.53
CA LEU A 188 46.88 -69.53 50.46
C LEU A 188 47.50 -70.77 51.15
N ALA A 189 46.94 -71.96 50.93
CA ALA A 189 47.52 -73.23 51.40
C ALA A 189 48.72 -73.72 50.56
N PHE A 190 48.99 -73.07 49.43
CA PHE A 190 50.16 -73.35 48.60
C PHE A 190 51.33 -72.43 48.99
N THR A 191 52.55 -72.96 48.90
CA THR A 191 53.77 -72.17 49.07
C THR A 191 53.90 -71.13 47.93
N ALA A 192 54.74 -70.11 48.12
CA ALA A 192 54.93 -69.07 47.09
C ALA A 192 55.35 -69.65 45.73
N ASP A 193 56.23 -70.65 45.74
CA ASP A 193 56.70 -71.31 44.52
C ASP A 193 55.61 -72.18 43.86
N GLU A 194 54.81 -72.90 44.66
CA GLU A 194 53.67 -73.67 44.13
C GLU A 194 52.57 -72.75 43.58
N ALA A 195 52.33 -71.60 44.22
CA ALA A 195 51.32 -70.65 43.80
C ALA A 195 51.70 -69.91 42.50
N ASP A 196 52.98 -69.54 42.36
CA ASP A 196 53.49 -68.99 41.10
C ASP A 196 53.35 -70.01 39.96
N PHE A 197 53.61 -71.29 40.26
CA PHE A 197 53.46 -72.35 39.30
C PHE A 197 52.00 -72.55 38.84
N VAL A 198 51.05 -72.59 39.78
CA VAL A 198 49.61 -72.60 39.47
C VAL A 198 49.24 -71.39 38.60
N ALA A 199 49.76 -70.21 38.93
CA ALA A 199 49.45 -68.98 38.19
C ALA A 199 50.02 -69.00 36.76
N GLN A 200 51.24 -69.49 36.57
CA GLN A 200 51.85 -69.67 35.25
C GLN A 200 51.02 -70.61 34.38
N TRP A 201 50.60 -71.76 34.91
CA TRP A 201 49.77 -72.71 34.18
C TRP A 201 48.36 -72.20 33.92
N ALA A 202 47.71 -71.57 34.90
CA ALA A 202 46.36 -71.02 34.73
C ALA A 202 46.32 -69.96 33.63
N ARG A 203 47.37 -69.12 33.51
CA ARG A 203 47.49 -68.09 32.45
C ARG A 203 47.44 -68.65 31.03
N VAL A 204 47.96 -69.85 30.81
CA VAL A 204 47.98 -70.50 29.48
C VAL A 204 46.56 -70.82 28.98
N PHE A 205 45.64 -71.13 29.91
CA PHE A 205 44.33 -71.68 29.56
C PHE A 205 43.19 -70.67 29.62
N ILE A 206 43.43 -69.45 30.10
CA ILE A 206 42.43 -68.39 30.16
C ILE A 206 42.43 -67.61 28.85
N THR A 207 41.23 -67.34 28.30
CA THR A 207 41.05 -66.56 27.06
C THR A 207 39.88 -65.59 27.19
N PRO A 208 39.82 -64.52 26.38
CA PRO A 208 38.63 -63.67 26.31
C PRO A 208 37.37 -64.49 26.03
N ASN A 209 36.31 -64.23 26.79
CA ASN A 209 35.06 -65.00 26.79
C ASN A 209 33.79 -64.12 26.71
N SER A 210 33.95 -62.80 26.58
CA SER A 210 32.87 -61.84 26.40
C SER A 210 33.14 -61.00 25.15
N PHE A 211 32.16 -60.95 24.25
CA PHE A 211 32.25 -60.33 22.93
C PHE A 211 31.15 -59.28 22.74
N LEU A 212 31.40 -58.29 21.89
CA LEU A 212 30.44 -57.22 21.62
C LEU A 212 29.18 -57.78 20.97
N ASN A 213 28.01 -57.52 21.57
CA ASN A 213 26.72 -57.85 20.99
C ASN A 213 26.20 -56.63 20.20
N ALA A 214 26.50 -56.61 18.90
CA ALA A 214 26.11 -55.51 18.01
C ALA A 214 24.58 -55.32 17.96
N GLN A 215 23.81 -56.41 18.00
CA GLN A 215 22.35 -56.35 17.96
C GLN A 215 21.79 -55.66 19.22
N ARG A 216 22.16 -56.13 20.42
CA ARG A 216 21.71 -55.53 21.68
C ARG A 216 22.21 -54.10 21.85
N THR A 217 23.40 -53.79 21.36
CA THR A 217 23.94 -52.42 21.36
C THR A 217 23.08 -51.51 20.50
N ASN A 218 22.71 -51.94 19.29
CA ASN A 218 21.85 -51.17 18.40
C ASN A 218 20.42 -51.04 18.96
N GLU A 219 19.88 -52.09 19.58
CA GLU A 219 18.58 -52.05 20.27
C GLU A 219 18.60 -51.03 21.42
N GLN A 220 19.66 -50.99 22.24
CA GLN A 220 19.79 -50.00 23.31
C GLN A 220 19.95 -48.57 22.76
N ARG A 221 20.69 -48.38 21.66
CA ARG A 221 20.81 -47.08 20.99
C ARG A 221 19.46 -46.61 20.44
N ALA A 222 18.69 -47.49 19.81
CA ALA A 222 17.35 -47.18 19.32
C ALA A 222 16.39 -46.83 20.47
N LEU A 223 16.43 -47.56 21.59
CA LEU A 223 15.66 -47.21 22.78
C LEU A 223 16.08 -45.86 23.39
N ALA A 224 17.37 -45.52 23.36
CA ALA A 224 17.87 -44.23 23.81
C ALA A 224 17.40 -43.08 22.90
N HIS A 225 17.39 -43.30 21.58
CA HIS A 225 16.81 -42.39 20.59
C HIS A 225 15.32 -42.14 20.86
N ASP A 226 14.54 -43.20 21.03
CA ASP A 226 13.08 -43.10 21.18
C ASP A 226 12.63 -42.50 22.52
N ARG A 227 13.48 -42.58 23.55
CA ARG A 227 13.23 -41.94 24.86
C ARG A 227 13.37 -40.42 24.80
N VAL A 228 14.04 -39.86 23.80
CA VAL A 228 14.17 -38.42 23.64
C VAL A 228 12.88 -37.87 23.03
N GLY A 229 12.07 -37.25 23.90
CA GLY A 229 10.88 -36.50 23.50
C GLY A 229 11.21 -35.22 22.73
N THR A 230 10.18 -34.57 22.20
CA THR A 230 10.31 -33.32 21.45
C THR A 230 10.94 -32.22 22.30
N VAL A 231 11.97 -31.58 21.77
CA VAL A 231 12.64 -30.43 22.39
C VAL A 231 11.93 -29.15 21.96
N TYR A 232 11.51 -28.36 22.94
CA TYR A 232 10.89 -27.05 22.70
C TYR A 232 11.92 -25.94 22.81
N ARG A 233 11.92 -25.02 21.84
CA ARG A 233 12.72 -23.81 21.84
C ARG A 233 11.81 -22.62 22.13
N THR A 234 12.22 -21.79 23.09
CA THR A 234 11.58 -20.52 23.40
C THR A 234 12.45 -19.38 22.93
N ILE A 235 11.87 -18.45 22.17
CA ILE A 235 12.50 -17.20 21.74
C ILE A 235 11.77 -16.08 22.44
N GLU A 236 12.49 -15.21 23.13
CA GLU A 236 11.91 -14.07 23.84
C GLU A 236 11.75 -12.86 22.92
N LYS A 237 10.75 -12.01 23.21
CA LYS A 237 10.53 -10.77 22.45
C LYS A 237 11.79 -9.89 22.50
N GLY A 238 12.29 -9.47 21.34
CA GLY A 238 13.50 -8.66 21.21
C GLY A 238 14.81 -9.46 21.19
N GLU A 239 14.76 -10.79 21.31
CA GLU A 239 15.93 -11.65 21.12
C GLU A 239 16.41 -11.59 19.66
N ALA A 240 17.73 -11.49 19.46
CA ALA A 240 18.31 -11.50 18.11
C ALA A 240 18.40 -12.94 17.59
N VAL A 241 17.61 -13.24 16.55
CA VAL A 241 17.59 -14.57 15.91
C VAL A 241 18.76 -14.72 14.94
N VAL A 242 19.10 -13.65 14.21
CA VAL A 242 20.31 -13.53 13.37
C VAL A 242 20.81 -12.10 13.44
N ARG A 243 22.12 -11.89 13.64
CA ARG A 243 22.71 -10.54 13.57
C ARG A 243 23.18 -10.19 12.16
N GLU A 244 23.28 -8.90 11.89
CA GLU A 244 23.90 -8.42 10.66
C GLU A 244 25.34 -8.95 10.53
N GLY A 245 25.67 -9.49 9.35
CA GLY A 245 26.99 -10.08 9.09
C GLY A 245 27.14 -11.53 9.56
N GLU A 246 26.18 -12.11 10.28
CA GLU A 246 26.20 -13.53 10.64
C GLU A 246 25.68 -14.41 9.51
N ILE A 247 26.24 -15.62 9.40
CA ILE A 247 25.75 -16.65 8.48
C ILE A 247 24.45 -17.23 9.03
N VAL A 248 23.40 -17.23 8.21
CA VAL A 248 22.09 -17.78 8.58
C VAL A 248 22.21 -19.29 8.77
N SER A 249 22.07 -19.74 10.02
CA SER A 249 22.08 -21.17 10.38
C SER A 249 20.72 -21.83 10.10
N PRO A 250 20.66 -23.17 9.90
CA PRO A 250 19.40 -23.89 9.76
C PRO A 250 18.46 -23.70 10.96
N LEU A 251 19.02 -23.62 12.18
CA LEU A 251 18.27 -23.36 13.41
C LEU A 251 17.68 -21.95 13.44
N ALA A 252 18.40 -20.98 12.87
CA ALA A 252 17.89 -19.63 12.71
C ALA A 252 16.75 -19.57 11.68
N LEU A 253 16.80 -20.33 10.58
CA LEU A 253 15.68 -20.44 9.65
C LEU A 253 14.44 -21.05 10.31
N GLU A 254 14.59 -22.17 11.03
CA GLU A 254 13.48 -22.80 11.77
C GLU A 254 12.85 -21.81 12.77
N SER A 255 13.69 -21.03 13.44
CA SER A 255 13.27 -19.96 14.36
C SER A 255 12.52 -18.82 13.63
N LEU A 256 13.02 -18.38 12.48
CA LEU A 256 12.41 -17.32 11.67
C LEU A 256 11.08 -17.77 11.02
N GLU A 257 10.94 -19.06 10.70
CA GLU A 257 9.70 -19.66 10.21
C GLU A 257 8.66 -19.76 11.34
N ALA A 258 9.05 -20.21 12.53
CA ALA A 258 8.20 -20.24 13.71
C ALA A 258 7.71 -18.84 14.13
N LEU A 259 8.51 -17.80 13.91
CA LEU A 259 8.16 -16.39 14.13
C LEU A 259 7.29 -15.80 12.98
N GLY A 260 7.00 -16.57 11.93
CA GLY A 260 6.24 -16.10 10.77
C GLY A 260 6.93 -15.03 9.94
N ILE A 261 8.24 -14.81 10.14
CA ILE A 261 9.06 -13.80 9.45
C ILE A 261 9.44 -14.32 8.05
N LEU A 262 9.74 -15.60 7.95
CA LEU A 262 9.91 -16.30 6.67
C LEU A 262 8.54 -16.77 6.17
N ARG A 263 7.75 -15.87 5.58
CA ARG A 263 6.54 -16.28 4.85
C ARG A 263 6.93 -17.01 3.57
N THR A 264 7.16 -18.30 3.63
CA THR A 264 7.61 -19.12 2.48
C THR A 264 6.53 -19.40 1.44
N ARG A 265 5.25 -19.09 1.69
CA ARG A 265 4.17 -19.26 0.70
C ARG A 265 3.23 -18.07 0.64
N ILE A 266 3.13 -17.48 -0.54
CA ILE A 266 2.07 -16.56 -0.91
C ILE A 266 0.74 -17.31 -0.82
N THR A 267 -0.14 -16.90 0.08
CA THR A 267 -1.46 -17.50 0.26
C THR A 267 -2.51 -16.76 -0.56
N VAL A 268 -3.64 -17.42 -0.88
CA VAL A 268 -4.78 -16.76 -1.53
C VAL A 268 -5.27 -15.57 -0.68
N ALA A 269 -5.16 -15.66 0.64
CA ALA A 269 -5.56 -14.60 1.58
C ALA A 269 -4.73 -13.31 1.42
N ASP A 270 -3.44 -13.42 1.07
CA ASP A 270 -2.55 -12.26 0.88
C ASP A 270 -3.01 -11.34 -0.27
N TYR A 271 -3.77 -11.87 -1.23
CA TYR A 271 -4.41 -11.08 -2.28
C TYR A 271 -5.91 -10.86 -2.03
N ALA A 272 -6.64 -11.89 -1.59
CA ALA A 272 -8.09 -11.81 -1.43
C ALA A 272 -8.50 -10.76 -0.39
N ALA A 273 -7.78 -10.63 0.73
CA ALA A 273 -8.12 -9.67 1.77
C ALA A 273 -7.96 -8.20 1.31
N PRO A 274 -6.84 -7.76 0.71
CA PRO A 274 -6.73 -6.40 0.16
C PRO A 274 -7.79 -6.09 -0.91
N PHE A 275 -8.10 -7.04 -1.80
CA PHE A 275 -9.13 -6.86 -2.83
C PHE A 275 -10.52 -6.73 -2.22
N LEU A 276 -10.88 -7.56 -1.24
CA LEU A 276 -12.16 -7.48 -0.56
C LEU A 276 -12.28 -6.16 0.22
N PHE A 277 -11.22 -5.74 0.88
CA PHE A 277 -11.17 -4.46 1.58
C PHE A 277 -11.37 -3.28 0.62
N ALA A 278 -10.63 -3.25 -0.51
CA ALA A 278 -10.82 -2.24 -1.55
C ALA A 278 -12.26 -2.23 -2.09
N LEU A 279 -12.84 -3.41 -2.34
CA LEU A 279 -14.23 -3.54 -2.80
C LEU A 279 -15.22 -2.93 -1.81
N VAL A 280 -15.06 -3.19 -0.51
CA VAL A 280 -15.94 -2.63 0.53
C VAL A 280 -15.82 -1.10 0.59
N ILE A 281 -14.61 -0.56 0.56
CA ILE A 281 -14.38 0.89 0.58
C ILE A 281 -15.03 1.56 -0.63
N VAL A 282 -14.79 1.01 -1.83
CA VAL A 282 -15.36 1.56 -3.07
C VAL A 282 -16.88 1.41 -3.10
N ALA A 283 -17.43 0.29 -2.62
CA ALA A 283 -18.87 0.09 -2.53
C ALA A 283 -19.52 1.10 -1.59
N LEU A 284 -18.95 1.33 -0.40
CA LEU A 284 -19.44 2.33 0.55
C LEU A 284 -19.39 3.74 -0.03
N LEU A 285 -18.29 4.11 -0.69
CA LEU A 285 -18.17 5.40 -1.35
C LEU A 285 -19.18 5.55 -2.50
N ALA A 286 -19.36 4.51 -3.32
CA ALA A 286 -20.34 4.51 -4.41
C ALA A 286 -21.79 4.62 -3.89
N ILE A 287 -22.12 3.91 -2.81
CA ILE A 287 -23.43 3.99 -2.14
C ILE A 287 -23.64 5.40 -1.58
N TYR A 288 -22.63 5.97 -0.91
CA TYR A 288 -22.68 7.34 -0.38
C TYR A 288 -22.97 8.35 -1.51
N LEU A 289 -22.22 8.30 -2.61
CA LEU A 289 -22.43 9.19 -3.76
C LEU A 289 -23.82 8.98 -4.39
N ALA A 290 -24.27 7.74 -4.54
CA ALA A 290 -25.59 7.42 -5.11
C ALA A 290 -26.77 7.84 -4.24
N ARG A 291 -26.59 7.92 -2.91
CA ARG A 291 -27.65 8.30 -1.98
C ARG A 291 -27.66 9.80 -1.69
N LEU A 292 -26.48 10.39 -1.44
CA LEU A 292 -26.36 11.73 -0.89
C LEU A 292 -25.81 12.77 -1.88
N ARG A 293 -25.01 12.36 -2.87
CA ARG A 293 -24.37 13.25 -3.85
C ARG A 293 -24.55 12.78 -5.30
N ARG A 294 -25.79 12.45 -5.68
CA ARG A 294 -26.12 11.87 -7.01
C ARG A 294 -25.60 12.67 -8.19
N ALA A 295 -25.59 14.00 -8.07
CA ALA A 295 -25.11 14.88 -9.11
C ALA A 295 -23.62 14.67 -9.42
N VAL A 296 -22.79 14.19 -8.48
CA VAL A 296 -21.39 13.82 -8.74
C VAL A 296 -21.29 12.63 -9.72
N LEU A 297 -22.23 11.69 -9.67
CA LEU A 297 -22.26 10.51 -10.56
C LEU A 297 -22.51 10.88 -12.04
N GLN A 298 -23.10 12.04 -12.30
CA GLN A 298 -23.32 12.53 -13.66
C GLN A 298 -22.02 12.91 -14.36
N TYR A 299 -20.99 13.29 -13.59
CA TYR A 299 -19.72 13.81 -14.09
C TYR A 299 -18.58 12.78 -13.95
N PRO A 300 -18.18 12.10 -15.05
CA PRO A 300 -17.19 11.02 -14.97
C PRO A 300 -15.81 11.54 -14.55
N ARG A 301 -15.47 12.77 -14.93
CA ARG A 301 -14.20 13.41 -14.55
C ARG A 301 -14.10 13.63 -13.04
N ALA A 302 -15.21 13.88 -12.36
CA ALA A 302 -15.26 13.99 -10.90
C ALA A 302 -14.95 12.63 -10.23
N LEU A 303 -15.55 11.55 -10.74
CA LEU A 303 -15.29 10.19 -10.26
C LEU A 303 -13.84 9.77 -10.48
N LEU A 304 -13.29 10.08 -11.66
CA LEU A 304 -11.88 9.82 -11.98
C LEU A 304 -10.94 10.63 -11.07
N LEU A 305 -11.27 11.90 -10.77
CA LEU A 305 -10.50 12.71 -9.83
C LEU A 305 -10.49 12.08 -8.43
N ILE A 306 -11.65 11.69 -7.90
CA ILE A 306 -11.77 11.02 -6.59
C ILE A 306 -10.91 9.75 -6.55
N ALA A 307 -11.08 8.86 -7.54
CA ALA A 307 -10.32 7.61 -7.63
C ALA A 307 -8.81 7.87 -7.73
N THR A 308 -8.40 8.83 -8.57
CA THR A 308 -6.99 9.18 -8.78
C THR A 308 -6.34 9.74 -7.51
N LEU A 309 -7.01 10.66 -6.81
CA LEU A 309 -6.49 11.22 -5.57
C LEU A 309 -6.37 10.15 -4.48
N ILE A 310 -7.36 9.27 -4.33
CA ILE A 310 -7.25 8.16 -3.36
C ILE A 310 -6.08 7.26 -3.72
N ILE A 311 -5.95 6.82 -4.98
CA ILE A 311 -4.86 5.95 -5.42
C ILE A 311 -3.49 6.60 -5.18
N ILE A 312 -3.28 7.84 -5.64
CA ILE A 312 -1.99 8.53 -5.53
C ILE A 312 -1.58 8.70 -4.07
N PHE A 313 -2.51 9.13 -3.21
CA PHE A 313 -2.18 9.40 -1.82
C PHE A 313 -2.00 8.12 -0.99
N VAL A 314 -2.78 7.06 -1.27
CA VAL A 314 -2.56 5.74 -0.67
C VAL A 314 -1.23 5.14 -1.13
N ALA A 315 -0.89 5.28 -2.41
CA ALA A 315 0.38 4.79 -2.95
C ALA A 315 1.58 5.50 -2.34
N GLY A 316 1.50 6.84 -2.22
CA GLY A 316 2.52 7.63 -1.54
C GLY A 316 2.68 7.22 -0.08
N ALA A 317 1.58 7.11 0.67
CA ALA A 317 1.66 6.69 2.07
C ALA A 317 2.24 5.29 2.23
N LYS A 318 1.87 4.35 1.34
CA LYS A 318 2.41 2.99 1.33
C LYS A 318 3.91 2.95 1.04
N TRP A 319 4.39 3.79 0.12
CA TRP A 319 5.80 3.91 -0.18
C TRP A 319 6.60 4.47 1.01
N LEU A 320 6.06 5.46 1.74
CA LEU A 320 6.70 6.03 2.93
C LEU A 320 6.62 5.13 4.17
N ALA A 321 5.58 4.27 4.28
CA ALA A 321 5.32 3.44 5.44
C ALA A 321 6.27 2.23 5.60
N ALA A 322 7.07 1.89 4.58
CA ALA A 322 8.03 0.78 4.60
C ALA A 322 9.18 1.04 5.59
N ASP A 323 8.91 0.78 6.88
CA ASP A 323 9.80 0.83 8.06
C ASP A 323 9.98 2.20 8.74
N ARG A 324 9.20 3.23 8.39
CA ARG A 324 9.36 4.58 8.97
C ARG A 324 8.06 5.23 9.41
N VAL A 325 7.52 4.79 10.55
CA VAL A 325 6.25 5.28 11.12
C VAL A 325 6.18 6.82 11.20
N LEU A 326 7.26 7.49 11.59
CA LEU A 326 7.33 8.96 11.67
C LEU A 326 6.97 9.65 10.33
N PHE A 327 7.35 9.06 9.20
CA PHE A 327 7.11 9.63 7.87
C PHE A 327 5.63 9.57 7.48
N VAL A 328 4.86 8.65 8.07
CA VAL A 328 3.40 8.58 7.84
C VAL A 328 2.69 9.76 8.49
N TYR A 329 3.11 10.20 9.68
CA TYR A 329 2.57 11.41 10.31
C TYR A 329 2.93 12.67 9.53
N LEU A 330 4.12 12.72 8.92
CA LEU A 330 4.56 13.83 8.07
C LEU A 330 3.82 13.88 6.72
N TYR A 331 3.41 12.73 6.18
CA TYR A 331 2.88 12.61 4.83
C TYR A 331 1.56 13.37 4.65
N PRO A 332 1.44 14.31 3.68
CA PRO A 332 0.32 15.25 3.59
C PRO A 332 -0.96 14.64 2.99
N VAL A 333 -1.45 13.53 3.54
CA VAL A 333 -2.65 12.82 3.03
C VAL A 333 -3.89 13.72 2.97
N THR A 334 -3.99 14.71 3.86
CA THR A 334 -5.11 15.66 3.90
C THR A 334 -5.18 16.59 2.70
N ALA A 335 -4.11 16.74 1.91
CA ALA A 335 -4.14 17.51 0.67
C ALA A 335 -5.17 16.95 -0.32
N ALA A 336 -5.35 15.62 -0.36
CA ALA A 336 -6.40 14.99 -1.18
C ALA A 336 -7.79 15.47 -0.79
N THR A 337 -8.08 15.50 0.52
CA THR A 337 -9.34 15.98 1.05
C THR A 337 -9.56 17.46 0.76
N MET A 338 -8.52 18.28 0.93
CA MET A 338 -8.56 19.70 0.58
C MET A 338 -8.91 19.89 -0.91
N LEU A 339 -8.26 19.15 -1.80
CA LEU A 339 -8.50 19.21 -3.24
C LEU A 339 -9.94 18.83 -3.60
N ILE A 340 -10.50 17.80 -2.98
CA ILE A 340 -11.91 17.41 -3.20
C ILE A 340 -12.88 18.47 -2.67
N ALA A 341 -12.61 19.04 -1.49
CA ALA A 341 -13.45 20.09 -0.92
C ALA A 341 -13.54 21.30 -1.84
N VAL A 342 -12.41 21.65 -2.48
CA VAL A 342 -12.34 22.76 -3.42
C VAL A 342 -12.91 22.40 -4.77
N LEU A 343 -12.47 21.31 -5.40
CA LEU A 343 -12.82 21.01 -6.80
C LEU A 343 -14.24 20.44 -6.97
N ILE A 344 -14.80 19.85 -5.90
CA ILE A 344 -16.13 19.25 -5.92
C ILE A 344 -17.01 19.93 -4.87
N ASP A 345 -16.94 19.44 -3.62
CA ASP A 345 -17.70 19.96 -2.49
C ASP A 345 -17.22 19.34 -1.16
N THR A 346 -17.56 20.01 -0.06
CA THR A 346 -17.19 19.61 1.31
C THR A 346 -17.78 18.25 1.70
N GLU A 347 -19.01 17.93 1.31
CA GLU A 347 -19.66 16.67 1.67
C GLU A 347 -18.96 15.46 1.04
N THR A 348 -18.56 15.58 -0.23
CA THR A 348 -17.77 14.57 -0.93
C THR A 348 -16.36 14.46 -0.34
N ALA A 349 -15.77 15.58 0.09
CA ALA A 349 -14.47 15.58 0.75
C ALA A 349 -14.49 14.81 2.07
N LEU A 350 -15.56 14.93 2.87
CA LEU A 350 -15.74 14.14 4.09
C LEU A 350 -15.77 12.63 3.81
N ALA A 351 -16.49 12.20 2.76
CA ALA A 351 -16.51 10.79 2.37
C ALA A 351 -15.13 10.28 1.92
N VAL A 352 -14.38 11.11 1.16
CA VAL A 352 -13.00 10.80 0.75
C VAL A 352 -12.06 10.74 1.95
N ALA A 353 -12.22 11.62 2.95
CA ALA A 353 -11.43 11.58 4.18
C ALA A 353 -11.59 10.26 4.93
N VAL A 354 -12.83 9.76 5.04
CA VAL A 354 -13.11 8.43 5.64
C VAL A 354 -12.45 7.31 4.83
N ALA A 355 -12.60 7.31 3.51
CA ALA A 355 -12.00 6.29 2.65
C ALA A 355 -10.46 6.28 2.74
N LEU A 356 -9.83 7.46 2.70
CA LEU A 356 -8.39 7.61 2.87
C LEU A 356 -7.94 7.11 4.23
N ALA A 357 -8.59 7.52 5.32
CA ALA A 357 -8.22 7.10 6.66
C ALA A 357 -8.22 5.58 6.84
N LEU A 358 -9.27 4.90 6.32
CA LEU A 358 -9.36 3.44 6.34
C LEU A 358 -8.24 2.80 5.51
N CYS A 359 -7.91 3.36 4.34
CA CYS A 359 -6.79 2.88 3.52
C CYS A 359 -5.43 3.07 4.21
N ILE A 360 -5.20 4.23 4.84
CA ILE A 360 -3.96 4.50 5.60
C ILE A 360 -3.82 3.53 6.77
N GLY A 361 -4.90 3.31 7.52
CA GLY A 361 -4.95 2.32 8.59
C GLY A 361 -4.56 0.92 8.12
N TYR A 362 -5.13 0.49 6.99
CA TYR A 362 -4.82 -0.81 6.38
C TYR A 362 -3.36 -0.91 5.93
N VAL A 363 -2.84 0.13 5.27
CA VAL A 363 -1.46 0.19 4.78
C VAL A 363 -0.45 0.10 5.92
N VAL A 364 -0.73 0.70 7.08
CA VAL A 364 0.16 0.65 8.25
C VAL A 364 -0.27 -0.44 9.22
N HIS A 365 -0.45 -1.65 8.69
CA HIS A 365 -0.67 -2.88 9.45
C HIS A 365 -1.85 -2.81 10.46
N SER A 366 -2.96 -2.19 10.05
CA SER A 366 -4.18 -2.04 10.87
C SER A 366 -4.00 -1.17 12.13
N SER A 367 -3.13 -0.15 12.06
CA SER A 367 -2.96 0.82 13.15
C SER A 367 -4.21 1.68 13.36
N LEU A 368 -4.89 1.48 14.50
CA LEU A 368 -6.03 2.32 14.91
C LEU A 368 -5.60 3.79 15.09
N GLU A 369 -4.43 4.01 15.67
CA GLU A 369 -3.88 5.34 15.93
C GLU A 369 -3.77 6.17 14.65
N LEU A 370 -3.13 5.62 13.62
CA LEU A 370 -2.94 6.30 12.33
C LEU A 370 -4.26 6.43 11.56
N THR A 371 -5.17 5.48 11.71
CA THR A 371 -6.52 5.58 11.16
C THR A 371 -7.26 6.79 11.74
N VAL A 372 -7.27 6.93 13.07
CA VAL A 372 -7.91 8.05 13.77
C VAL A 372 -7.22 9.37 13.44
N TYR A 373 -5.89 9.38 13.40
CA TYR A 373 -5.12 10.55 12.99
C TYR A 373 -5.50 11.02 11.59
N ALA A 374 -5.45 10.14 10.58
CA ALA A 374 -5.80 10.47 9.20
C ALA A 374 -7.28 10.89 9.06
N LEU A 375 -8.19 10.24 9.80
CA LEU A 375 -9.62 10.55 9.78
C LEU A 375 -9.91 11.95 10.31
N LEU A 376 -9.46 12.27 11.52
CA LEU A 376 -9.75 13.56 12.16
C LEU A 376 -9.00 14.69 11.46
N SER A 377 -7.78 14.44 11.01
CA SER A 377 -7.03 15.37 10.16
C SER A 377 -7.78 15.66 8.85
N GLY A 378 -8.26 14.61 8.17
CA GLY A 378 -9.03 14.73 6.94
C GLY A 378 -10.36 15.45 7.12
N ILE A 379 -11.12 15.14 8.18
CA ILE A 379 -12.35 15.87 8.51
C ILE A 379 -12.04 17.35 8.76
N SER A 380 -10.97 17.66 9.50
CA SER A 380 -10.56 19.05 9.73
C SER A 380 -10.26 19.77 8.42
N ALA A 381 -9.60 19.10 7.47
CA ALA A 381 -9.27 19.62 6.15
C ALA A 381 -10.51 19.86 5.27
N ALA A 382 -11.52 19.00 5.37
CA ALA A 382 -12.77 19.17 4.64
C ALA A 382 -13.58 20.36 5.17
N LEU A 383 -13.63 20.53 6.50
CA LEU A 383 -14.45 21.54 7.16
C LEU A 383 -13.79 22.92 7.22
N SER A 384 -12.46 22.99 7.18
CA SER A 384 -11.69 24.25 7.20
C SER A 384 -11.81 25.03 5.89
N LEU A 385 -12.04 24.34 4.77
CA LEU A 385 -12.17 24.93 3.44
C LEU A 385 -13.65 25.10 3.09
N GLY A 386 -14.15 26.33 3.25
CA GLY A 386 -15.44 26.76 2.70
C GLY A 386 -15.34 27.07 1.21
N ARG A 387 -16.21 27.98 0.72
CA ARG A 387 -16.05 28.53 -0.64
C ARG A 387 -14.75 29.33 -0.72
N ILE A 388 -13.82 28.85 -1.53
CA ILE A 388 -12.51 29.47 -1.66
C ILE A 388 -12.55 30.59 -2.71
N ASP A 389 -12.52 31.81 -2.19
CA ASP A 389 -12.32 33.02 -3.01
C ASP A 389 -10.90 33.58 -2.87
N ARG A 390 -10.06 33.01 -1.97
CA ARG A 390 -8.71 33.50 -1.66
C ARG A 390 -7.71 32.37 -1.38
N LEU A 391 -6.51 32.48 -1.95
CA LEU A 391 -5.41 31.52 -1.74
C LEU A 391 -4.97 31.40 -0.26
N THR A 392 -5.14 32.47 0.52
CA THR A 392 -4.82 32.48 1.96
C THR A 392 -5.64 31.48 2.77
N GLN A 393 -6.78 31.00 2.25
CA GLN A 393 -7.58 29.97 2.91
C GLN A 393 -6.86 28.61 2.95
N PHE A 394 -6.03 28.27 1.96
CA PHE A 394 -5.22 27.05 1.99
C PHE A 394 -4.26 27.04 3.17
N PHE A 395 -3.55 28.15 3.40
CA PHE A 395 -2.61 28.27 4.52
C PHE A 395 -3.31 28.28 5.88
N ARG A 396 -4.49 28.92 5.99
CA ARG A 396 -5.31 28.87 7.20
C ARG A 396 -5.78 27.44 7.50
N SER A 397 -6.25 26.73 6.48
CA SER A 397 -6.60 25.31 6.60
C SER A 397 -5.40 24.47 7.04
N GLY A 398 -4.22 24.68 6.45
CA GLY A 398 -2.98 24.02 6.86
C GLY A 398 -2.65 24.25 8.33
N ALA A 399 -2.84 25.48 8.84
CA ALA A 399 -2.66 25.79 10.25
C ALA A 399 -3.69 25.09 11.17
N TYR A 400 -4.96 25.01 10.76
CA TYR A 400 -5.98 24.24 11.50
C TYR A 400 -5.65 22.75 11.56
N ILE A 401 -5.26 22.17 10.43
CA ILE A 401 -4.82 20.77 10.33
C ILE A 401 -3.62 20.52 11.25
N ALA A 402 -2.61 21.40 11.20
CA ALA A 402 -1.43 21.31 12.06
C ALA A 402 -1.79 21.34 13.56
N GLY A 403 -2.72 22.21 13.97
CA GLY A 403 -3.19 22.28 15.35
C GLY A 403 -3.92 21.02 15.82
N ILE A 404 -4.84 20.50 15.00
CA ILE A 404 -5.56 19.24 15.29
C ILE A 404 -4.57 18.07 15.36
N ASN A 405 -3.65 17.98 14.40
CA ASN A 405 -2.65 16.93 14.36
C ASN A 405 -1.72 16.99 15.58
N ALA A 406 -1.28 18.18 15.99
CA ALA A 406 -0.49 18.36 17.20
C ALA A 406 -1.23 17.89 18.45
N LEU A 407 -2.51 18.23 18.59
CA LEU A 407 -3.34 17.77 19.71
C LEU A 407 -3.47 16.24 19.73
N LEU A 408 -3.67 15.61 18.57
CA LEU A 408 -3.76 14.15 18.46
C LEU A 408 -2.44 13.46 18.85
N ILE A 409 -1.30 13.99 18.41
CA ILE A 409 0.01 13.49 18.84
C ILE A 409 0.17 13.58 20.36
N ILE A 410 -0.22 14.71 20.96
CA ILE A 410 -0.15 14.87 22.42
C ILE A 410 -1.00 13.79 23.11
N ILE A 411 -2.24 13.56 22.64
CA ILE A 411 -3.13 12.54 23.21
C ILE A 411 -2.50 11.15 23.12
N PHE A 412 -1.98 10.75 21.95
CA PHE A 412 -1.42 9.41 21.76
C PHE A 412 -0.12 9.21 22.54
N GLN A 413 0.76 10.21 22.57
CA GLN A 413 2.02 10.13 23.33
C GLN A 413 1.78 10.05 24.84
N LEU A 414 0.77 10.77 25.37
CA LEU A 414 0.35 10.63 26.77
C LEU A 414 -0.23 9.24 27.04
N ALA A 415 -1.10 8.74 26.15
CA ALA A 415 -1.69 7.41 26.29
C ALA A 415 -0.64 6.29 26.25
N ALA A 416 0.44 6.48 25.48
CA ALA A 416 1.56 5.55 25.40
C ALA A 416 2.54 5.65 26.59
N ASN A 417 2.35 6.60 27.52
CA ASN A 417 3.31 6.93 28.59
C ASN A 417 4.74 7.19 28.05
N GLU A 418 4.84 7.77 26.85
CA GLU A 418 6.14 8.06 26.24
C GLU A 418 6.82 9.22 26.99
N THR A 419 8.06 9.01 27.44
CA THR A 419 8.80 9.98 28.27
C THR A 419 9.96 10.64 27.52
N ASN A 420 10.34 10.11 26.35
CA ASN A 420 11.46 10.63 25.59
C ASN A 420 11.11 11.93 24.85
N TRP A 421 11.68 13.03 25.31
CA TRP A 421 11.47 14.36 24.72
C TRP A 421 11.85 14.44 23.23
N LEU A 422 12.86 13.69 22.79
CA LEU A 422 13.25 13.67 21.37
C LEU A 422 12.11 13.10 20.52
N THR A 423 11.53 11.97 20.93
CA THR A 423 10.38 11.34 20.26
C THR A 423 9.20 12.31 20.19
N TRP A 424 8.86 12.97 21.30
CA TRP A 424 7.83 14.00 21.35
C TRP A 424 8.06 15.11 20.33
N SER A 425 9.28 15.67 20.30
CA SER A 425 9.61 16.77 19.40
C SER A 425 9.54 16.37 17.91
N GLN A 426 9.94 15.14 17.57
CA GLN A 426 9.89 14.62 16.21
C GLN A 426 8.46 14.46 15.70
N PHE A 427 7.57 13.82 16.48
CA PHE A 427 6.18 13.63 16.07
C PHE A 427 5.40 14.95 16.03
N LEU A 428 5.66 15.87 16.97
CA LEU A 428 5.04 17.19 16.96
C LEU A 428 5.49 18.01 15.73
N LEU A 429 6.78 17.98 15.40
CA LEU A 429 7.30 18.63 14.20
C LEU A 429 6.71 18.00 12.93
N ALA A 430 6.59 16.68 12.88
CA ALA A 430 5.94 15.97 11.77
C ALA A 430 4.47 16.39 11.61
N ALA A 431 3.72 16.51 12.71
CA ALA A 431 2.33 16.96 12.69
C ALA A 431 2.18 18.42 12.20
N LEU A 432 3.08 19.32 12.61
CA LEU A 432 3.07 20.70 12.12
C LEU A 432 3.44 20.77 10.63
N ALA A 433 4.48 20.03 10.23
CA ALA A 433 4.93 19.97 8.85
C ALA A 433 3.87 19.34 7.93
N HIS A 434 3.09 18.36 8.40
CA HIS A 434 1.96 17.80 7.66
C HIS A 434 0.99 18.88 7.20
N GLY A 435 0.54 19.76 8.11
CA GLY A 435 -0.44 20.81 7.76
C GLY A 435 0.11 21.81 6.74
N ALA A 436 1.38 22.21 6.89
CA ALA A 436 2.05 23.08 5.94
C ALA A 436 2.23 22.42 4.55
N LEU A 437 2.71 21.17 4.52
CA LEU A 437 2.87 20.39 3.30
C LEU A 437 1.52 20.14 2.62
N ALA A 438 0.46 19.86 3.39
CA ALA A 438 -0.88 19.65 2.86
C ALA A 438 -1.40 20.89 2.13
N ALA A 439 -1.25 22.08 2.73
CA ALA A 439 -1.61 23.34 2.09
C ALA A 439 -0.80 23.59 0.81
N LEU A 440 0.51 23.36 0.83
CA LEU A 440 1.38 23.55 -0.33
C LEU A 440 1.06 22.58 -1.47
N VAL A 441 0.90 21.28 -1.15
CA VAL A 441 0.57 20.24 -2.14
C VAL A 441 -0.82 20.49 -2.73
N ALA A 442 -1.81 20.83 -1.91
CA ALA A 442 -3.15 21.13 -2.40
C ALA A 442 -3.16 22.38 -3.31
N LEU A 443 -2.50 23.46 -2.89
CA LEU A 443 -2.41 24.68 -3.68
C LEU A 443 -1.65 24.47 -5.01
N GLY A 444 -0.50 23.81 -4.96
CA GLY A 444 0.31 23.52 -6.15
C GLY A 444 -0.40 22.58 -7.12
N SER A 445 -1.16 21.61 -6.61
CA SER A 445 -1.89 20.65 -7.44
C SER A 445 -3.21 21.19 -8.01
N LEU A 446 -3.81 22.20 -7.38
CA LEU A 446 -5.12 22.74 -7.75
C LEU A 446 -5.21 23.10 -9.24
N PHE A 447 -4.25 23.89 -9.73
CA PHE A 447 -4.24 24.39 -11.11
C PHE A 447 -3.98 23.26 -12.12
N GLY A 448 -3.09 22.33 -11.78
CA GLY A 448 -2.78 21.18 -12.65
C GLY A 448 -3.97 20.24 -12.78
N LEU A 449 -4.60 19.88 -11.66
CA LEU A 449 -5.75 18.98 -11.63
C LEU A 449 -6.98 19.63 -12.27
N GLY A 450 -7.22 20.93 -12.04
CA GLY A 450 -8.31 21.67 -12.70
C GLY A 450 -8.22 21.55 -14.23
N ARG A 451 -7.03 21.74 -14.81
CA ARG A 451 -6.81 21.61 -16.26
C ARG A 451 -6.96 20.17 -16.76
N VAL A 452 -6.31 19.19 -16.10
CA VAL A 452 -6.35 17.77 -16.51
C VAL A 452 -7.78 17.21 -16.48
N PHE A 453 -8.56 17.56 -15.44
CA PHE A 453 -9.93 17.09 -15.28
C PHE A 453 -10.98 18.05 -15.85
N GLY A 454 -10.58 19.17 -16.46
CA GLY A 454 -11.49 20.17 -17.02
C GLY A 454 -12.49 20.73 -16.00
N ILE A 455 -12.02 20.97 -14.77
CA ILE A 455 -12.78 21.56 -13.67
C ILE A 455 -12.35 23.02 -13.56
N THR A 456 -13.28 23.92 -13.83
CA THR A 456 -13.05 25.37 -13.74
C THR A 456 -13.24 25.80 -12.30
N THR A 457 -12.23 26.46 -11.72
CA THR A 457 -12.28 26.87 -10.30
C THR A 457 -12.67 28.35 -10.17
N SER A 458 -13.24 28.74 -9.03
CA SER A 458 -13.54 30.15 -8.75
C SER A 458 -12.29 31.03 -8.80
N ILE A 459 -11.15 30.52 -8.35
CA ILE A 459 -9.86 31.24 -8.43
C ILE A 459 -9.46 31.50 -9.89
N GLU A 460 -9.63 30.52 -10.77
CA GLU A 460 -9.33 30.65 -12.20
C GLU A 460 -10.28 31.66 -12.87
N LEU A 461 -11.58 31.63 -12.54
CA LEU A 461 -12.54 32.63 -13.03
C LEU A 461 -12.21 34.04 -12.54
N LEU A 462 -11.85 34.20 -11.26
CA LEU A 462 -11.44 35.48 -10.69
C LEU A 462 -10.16 36.03 -11.34
N ASP A 463 -9.24 35.16 -11.78
CA ASP A 463 -8.04 35.60 -12.51
C ASP A 463 -8.40 36.07 -13.93
N LEU A 464 -9.33 35.38 -14.61
CA LEU A 464 -9.87 35.78 -15.91
C LEU A 464 -10.70 37.08 -15.85
N ALA A 465 -11.32 37.38 -14.71
CA ALA A 465 -12.06 38.63 -14.50
C ALA A 465 -11.16 39.87 -14.39
N ARG A 466 -9.84 39.69 -14.20
CA ARG A 466 -8.93 40.81 -14.00
C ARG A 466 -8.78 41.64 -15.28
N PRO A 467 -8.92 42.98 -15.23
CA PRO A 467 -8.70 43.86 -16.38
C PRO A 467 -7.30 43.75 -17.00
N THR A 468 -6.33 43.23 -16.24
CA THR A 468 -4.96 42.99 -16.69
C THR A 468 -4.79 41.72 -17.50
N HIS A 469 -5.83 40.89 -17.64
CA HIS A 469 -5.75 39.66 -18.43
C HIS A 469 -5.46 40.01 -19.90
N PRO A 470 -4.45 39.39 -20.56
CA PRO A 470 -3.98 39.83 -21.87
C PRO A 470 -5.06 39.84 -22.97
N LEU A 471 -5.96 38.86 -22.96
CA LEU A 471 -7.06 38.79 -23.93
C LEU A 471 -8.10 39.90 -23.70
N LEU A 472 -8.34 40.27 -22.44
CA LEU A 472 -9.27 41.34 -22.10
C LEU A 472 -8.67 42.72 -22.43
N GLN A 473 -7.35 42.89 -22.26
CA GLN A 473 -6.63 44.07 -22.75
C GLN A 473 -6.64 44.18 -24.28
N LYS A 474 -6.53 43.05 -24.99
CA LYS A 474 -6.68 43.01 -26.45
C LYS A 474 -8.07 43.48 -26.87
N LEU A 475 -9.12 43.00 -26.20
CA LEU A 475 -10.50 43.43 -26.46
C LEU A 475 -10.65 44.94 -26.24
N LEU A 476 -10.17 45.46 -25.11
CA LEU A 476 -10.20 46.89 -24.80
C LEU A 476 -9.49 47.75 -25.85
N ARG A 477 -8.32 47.32 -26.33
CA ARG A 477 -7.52 48.10 -27.29
C ARG A 477 -8.07 48.02 -28.72
N ASP A 478 -8.46 46.83 -29.16
CA ASP A 478 -8.78 46.58 -30.56
C ASP A 478 -10.30 46.78 -30.86
N ALA A 479 -11.18 46.59 -29.86
CA ALA A 479 -12.63 46.75 -29.98
C ALA A 479 -13.24 47.36 -28.69
N PRO A 480 -12.96 48.65 -28.40
CA PRO A 480 -13.34 49.30 -27.13
C PRO A 480 -14.86 49.42 -26.91
N GLY A 481 -15.64 49.51 -27.98
CA GLY A 481 -17.11 49.52 -27.89
C GLY A 481 -17.65 48.17 -27.44
N THR A 482 -17.16 47.09 -28.04
CA THR A 482 -17.46 45.72 -27.62
C THR A 482 -17.01 45.45 -26.18
N TYR A 483 -15.85 45.96 -25.78
CA TYR A 483 -15.40 45.87 -24.39
C TYR A 483 -16.41 46.51 -23.42
N HIS A 484 -16.86 47.72 -23.70
CA HIS A 484 -17.81 48.42 -22.85
C HIS A 484 -19.19 47.72 -22.80
N HIS A 485 -19.66 47.23 -23.94
CA HIS A 485 -20.86 46.38 -24.04
C HIS A 485 -20.73 45.14 -23.13
N SER A 486 -19.61 44.42 -23.24
CA SER A 486 -19.34 43.19 -22.46
C SER A 486 -19.37 43.42 -20.95
N LEU A 487 -18.92 44.60 -20.47
CA LEU A 487 -18.99 44.96 -19.05
C LEU A 487 -20.45 45.10 -18.56
N ILE A 488 -21.32 45.73 -19.36
CA ILE A 488 -22.73 45.93 -18.99
C ILE A 488 -23.50 44.61 -19.05
N VAL A 489 -23.25 43.80 -20.09
CA VAL A 489 -23.79 42.43 -20.20
C VAL A 489 -23.36 41.62 -18.97
N GLY A 490 -22.10 41.71 -18.55
CA GLY A 490 -21.61 41.04 -17.35
C GLY A 490 -22.38 41.44 -16.09
N GLN A 491 -22.67 42.73 -15.90
CA GLN A 491 -23.46 43.20 -14.76
C GLN A 491 -24.91 42.69 -14.80
N LEU A 492 -25.58 42.76 -15.96
CA LEU A 492 -26.93 42.24 -16.13
C LEU A 492 -26.99 40.75 -15.82
N ALA A 493 -26.09 40.00 -16.43
CA ALA A 493 -26.05 38.56 -16.41
C ALA A 493 -25.66 38.02 -15.01
N GLU A 494 -24.73 38.69 -14.31
CA GLU A 494 -24.35 38.37 -12.93
C GLU A 494 -25.54 38.53 -11.96
N GLN A 495 -26.26 39.65 -12.02
CA GLN A 495 -27.41 39.90 -11.14
C GLN A 495 -28.54 38.90 -11.41
N ALA A 496 -28.82 38.59 -12.67
CA ALA A 496 -29.80 37.59 -13.06
C ALA A 496 -29.42 36.18 -12.58
N ALA A 497 -28.15 35.80 -12.72
CA ALA A 497 -27.65 34.51 -12.23
C ALA A 497 -27.77 34.40 -10.70
N HIS A 498 -27.44 35.49 -9.98
CA HIS A 498 -27.59 35.56 -8.53
C HIS A 498 -29.05 35.37 -8.08
N ALA A 499 -30.00 35.96 -8.80
CA ALA A 499 -31.43 35.90 -8.47
C ALA A 499 -32.04 34.48 -8.52
N ILE A 500 -31.50 33.61 -9.38
CA ILE A 500 -32.01 32.24 -9.60
C ILE A 500 -31.09 31.14 -9.04
N GLY A 501 -29.99 31.52 -8.38
CA GLY A 501 -28.98 30.58 -7.88
C GLY A 501 -28.28 29.81 -9.01
N ALA A 502 -28.01 30.48 -10.13
CA ALA A 502 -27.08 30.03 -11.16
C ALA A 502 -25.65 30.49 -10.82
N ASP A 503 -24.65 30.03 -11.57
CA ASP A 503 -23.26 30.42 -11.34
C ASP A 503 -22.98 31.85 -11.82
N ALA A 504 -23.14 32.82 -10.90
CA ALA A 504 -22.97 34.23 -11.20
C ALA A 504 -21.55 34.60 -11.64
N LEU A 505 -20.52 33.98 -11.05
CA LEU A 505 -19.13 34.26 -11.41
C LEU A 505 -18.80 33.73 -12.81
N LEU A 506 -19.27 32.53 -13.15
CA LEU A 506 -19.10 31.98 -14.51
C LEU A 506 -19.74 32.88 -15.55
N VAL A 507 -20.98 33.32 -15.31
CA VAL A 507 -21.73 34.15 -16.26
C VAL A 507 -21.08 35.52 -16.40
N HIS A 508 -20.66 36.14 -15.29
CA HIS A 508 -19.94 37.42 -15.29
C HIS A 508 -18.65 37.35 -16.12
N VAL A 509 -17.81 36.34 -15.88
CA VAL A 509 -16.58 36.14 -16.64
C VAL A 509 -16.87 35.75 -18.09
N GLY A 510 -17.89 34.91 -18.32
CA GLY A 510 -18.39 34.55 -19.64
C GLY A 510 -18.72 35.76 -20.49
N ALA A 511 -19.43 36.73 -19.91
CA ALA A 511 -19.79 37.98 -20.57
C ALA A 511 -18.57 38.79 -21.02
N TYR A 512 -17.46 38.79 -20.28
CA TYR A 512 -16.25 39.52 -20.70
C TYR A 512 -15.60 38.96 -21.96
N TYR A 513 -15.83 37.69 -22.27
CA TYR A 513 -15.17 36.99 -23.38
C TYR A 513 -16.13 36.54 -24.48
N HIS A 514 -17.45 36.64 -24.28
CA HIS A 514 -18.45 36.11 -25.22
C HIS A 514 -18.27 36.64 -26.65
N ASP A 515 -17.83 37.89 -26.75
CA ASP A 515 -17.74 38.66 -27.97
C ASP A 515 -16.29 38.91 -28.45
N VAL A 516 -15.31 38.23 -27.84
CA VAL A 516 -13.88 38.52 -28.10
C VAL A 516 -13.47 38.30 -29.55
N GLY A 517 -14.21 37.46 -30.29
CA GLY A 517 -14.00 37.25 -31.72
C GLY A 517 -14.21 38.49 -32.59
N LYS A 518 -14.98 39.48 -32.11
CA LYS A 518 -15.15 40.77 -32.80
C LYS A 518 -13.83 41.53 -32.97
N THR A 519 -12.82 41.23 -32.15
CA THR A 519 -11.45 41.79 -32.31
C THR A 519 -10.77 41.41 -33.62
N ASN A 520 -11.25 40.38 -34.33
CA ASN A 520 -10.71 39.99 -35.64
C ASN A 520 -11.15 40.95 -36.75
N ASN A 521 -12.36 41.53 -36.65
CA ASN A 521 -12.86 42.54 -37.58
C ASN A 521 -13.71 43.59 -36.85
N PRO A 522 -13.10 44.49 -36.05
CA PRO A 522 -13.85 45.41 -35.18
C PRO A 522 -14.82 46.32 -35.96
N HIS A 523 -14.43 46.79 -37.14
CA HIS A 523 -15.21 47.71 -37.97
C HIS A 523 -16.51 47.11 -38.53
N ALA A 524 -16.67 45.79 -38.50
CA ALA A 524 -17.92 45.10 -38.85
C ALA A 524 -19.00 45.22 -37.76
N PHE A 525 -18.68 45.75 -36.58
CA PHE A 525 -19.62 45.81 -35.47
C PHE A 525 -19.92 47.25 -35.11
N VAL A 526 -21.20 47.60 -35.09
CA VAL A 526 -21.70 48.99 -34.97
C VAL A 526 -21.19 49.69 -33.71
N GLU A 527 -20.97 48.96 -32.63
CA GLU A 527 -20.46 49.51 -31.38
C GLU A 527 -19.00 49.98 -31.47
N ASN A 528 -18.23 49.55 -32.47
CA ASN A 528 -16.84 49.94 -32.69
C ASN A 528 -16.64 50.87 -33.89
N GLN A 529 -17.70 51.21 -34.63
CA GLN A 529 -17.59 52.10 -35.79
C GLN A 529 -17.39 53.54 -35.32
N LEU A 530 -16.28 54.14 -35.74
CA LEU A 530 -15.99 55.57 -35.59
C LEU A 530 -16.49 56.30 -36.84
N ASP A 531 -17.07 57.48 -36.68
CA ASP A 531 -17.54 58.37 -37.76
C ASP A 531 -18.77 57.90 -38.57
N GLY A 532 -19.50 56.89 -38.10
CA GLY A 532 -20.79 56.47 -38.68
C GLY A 532 -20.70 55.79 -40.06
N ILE A 533 -19.49 55.44 -40.52
CA ILE A 533 -19.29 54.68 -41.75
C ILE A 533 -19.53 53.20 -41.46
N ASN A 534 -20.61 52.65 -42.03
CA ASN A 534 -20.96 51.25 -41.90
C ASN A 534 -20.49 50.43 -43.11
N ILE A 535 -19.54 49.51 -42.89
CA ILE A 535 -19.00 48.68 -43.97
C ILE A 535 -20.09 47.83 -44.66
N HIS A 536 -21.15 47.50 -43.93
CA HIS A 536 -22.24 46.66 -44.41
C HIS A 536 -23.11 47.32 -45.49
N ASP A 537 -23.06 48.65 -45.62
CA ASP A 537 -23.84 49.38 -46.63
C ASP A 537 -23.34 49.08 -48.06
N SER A 538 -22.09 48.61 -48.19
CA SER A 538 -21.45 48.26 -49.46
C SER A 538 -21.41 46.75 -49.75
N LEU A 539 -21.96 45.92 -48.85
CA LEU A 539 -21.86 44.46 -48.90
C LEU A 539 -23.23 43.81 -49.16
N ALA A 540 -23.22 42.66 -49.82
CA ALA A 540 -24.42 41.83 -49.94
C ALA A 540 -24.87 41.34 -48.55
N PRO A 541 -26.18 41.22 -48.27
CA PRO A 541 -26.69 40.78 -46.97
C PRO A 541 -26.10 39.44 -46.51
N GLN A 542 -25.88 38.49 -47.42
CA GLN A 542 -25.26 37.20 -47.15
C GLN A 542 -23.81 37.35 -46.67
N THR A 543 -23.03 38.22 -47.32
CA THR A 543 -21.65 38.51 -46.93
C THR A 543 -21.59 39.18 -45.56
N SER A 544 -22.48 40.15 -45.31
CA SER A 544 -22.59 40.81 -44.02
C SER A 544 -22.99 39.84 -42.90
N ALA A 545 -23.94 38.95 -43.16
CA ALA A 545 -24.33 37.89 -42.22
C ALA A 545 -23.16 36.95 -41.92
N ALA A 546 -22.43 36.50 -42.94
CA ALA A 546 -21.25 35.64 -42.76
C ALA A 546 -20.17 36.30 -41.90
N ILE A 547 -19.86 37.58 -42.14
CA ILE A 547 -18.88 38.34 -41.33
C ILE A 547 -19.33 38.44 -39.87
N VAL A 548 -20.61 38.76 -39.64
CA VAL A 548 -21.14 38.88 -38.27
C VAL A 548 -21.22 37.53 -37.57
N ILE A 549 -21.54 36.44 -38.26
CA ILE A 549 -21.60 35.09 -37.66
C ILE A 549 -20.19 34.57 -37.32
N ASP A 550 -19.18 34.91 -38.13
CA ASP A 550 -17.79 34.43 -37.97
C ASP A 550 -17.14 34.80 -36.64
N HIS A 551 -17.62 35.86 -35.94
CA HIS A 551 -17.07 36.23 -34.63
C HIS A 551 -17.15 35.10 -33.61
N VAL A 552 -18.12 34.19 -33.73
CA VAL A 552 -18.25 33.03 -32.83
C VAL A 552 -17.05 32.09 -33.02
N ALA A 553 -16.72 31.76 -34.27
CA ALA A 553 -15.60 30.89 -34.61
C ALA A 553 -14.25 31.54 -34.25
N ALA A 554 -14.10 32.84 -34.55
CA ALA A 554 -12.93 33.62 -34.16
C ALA A 554 -12.78 33.70 -32.63
N GLY A 555 -13.87 33.87 -31.89
CA GLY A 555 -13.89 33.89 -30.43
C GLY A 555 -13.46 32.55 -29.82
N LEU A 556 -13.94 31.43 -30.38
CA LEU A 556 -13.51 30.09 -29.97
C LEU A 556 -12.02 29.84 -30.23
N ALA A 557 -11.49 30.33 -31.36
CA ALA A 557 -10.07 30.22 -31.70
C ALA A 557 -9.18 31.06 -30.75
N LEU A 558 -9.56 32.33 -30.51
CA LEU A 558 -8.84 33.21 -29.59
C LEU A 558 -8.85 32.65 -28.17
N THR A 559 -10.01 32.28 -27.65
CA THR A 559 -10.09 31.74 -26.29
C THR A 559 -9.36 30.40 -26.13
N ALA A 560 -9.25 29.59 -27.18
CA ALA A 560 -8.37 28.41 -27.19
C ALA A 560 -6.88 28.80 -27.10
N GLN A 561 -6.46 29.79 -27.88
CA GLN A 561 -5.07 30.29 -27.90
C GLN A 561 -4.62 30.81 -26.54
N TYR A 562 -5.51 31.48 -25.81
CA TYR A 562 -5.26 31.99 -24.46
C TYR A 562 -5.56 30.96 -23.35
N ALA A 563 -5.83 29.70 -23.71
CA ALA A 563 -6.09 28.60 -22.79
C ALA A 563 -7.22 28.88 -21.77
N LEU A 564 -8.29 29.57 -22.20
CA LEU A 564 -9.46 29.78 -21.35
C LEU A 564 -10.15 28.44 -21.02
N PRO A 565 -10.73 28.30 -19.82
CA PRO A 565 -11.43 27.09 -19.42
C PRO A 565 -12.63 26.80 -20.32
N GLN A 566 -12.86 25.51 -20.59
CA GLN A 566 -13.93 25.07 -21.49
C GLN A 566 -15.30 25.65 -21.11
N ARG A 567 -15.62 25.76 -19.81
CA ARG A 567 -16.89 26.34 -19.35
C ARG A 567 -17.12 27.79 -19.78
N VAL A 568 -16.06 28.60 -19.87
CA VAL A 568 -16.16 29.98 -20.38
C VAL A 568 -16.30 29.96 -21.90
N ARG A 569 -15.52 29.10 -22.56
CA ARG A 569 -15.53 28.93 -24.02
C ARG A 569 -16.87 28.43 -24.55
N ASP A 570 -17.55 27.55 -23.81
CA ASP A 570 -18.85 26.99 -24.15
C ASP A 570 -19.96 28.06 -24.26
N LEU A 571 -19.80 29.20 -23.55
CA LEU A 571 -20.75 30.30 -23.60
C LEU A 571 -20.69 31.08 -24.93
N ILE A 572 -19.54 31.07 -25.62
CA ILE A 572 -19.31 31.80 -26.87
C ILE A 572 -20.23 31.30 -28.00
N PRO A 573 -20.32 30.01 -28.35
CA PRO A 573 -21.25 29.58 -29.39
C PRO A 573 -22.72 29.61 -28.96
N GLN A 574 -22.98 29.60 -27.65
CA GLN A 574 -24.33 29.51 -27.10
C GLN A 574 -25.02 30.86 -26.89
N HIS A 575 -24.28 31.97 -26.76
CA HIS A 575 -24.90 33.28 -26.44
C HIS A 575 -25.84 33.79 -27.54
N HIS A 576 -25.65 33.37 -28.80
CA HIS A 576 -26.62 33.60 -29.88
C HIS A 576 -27.46 32.37 -30.24
N GLY A 577 -27.11 31.18 -29.74
CA GLY A 577 -27.79 29.93 -30.03
C GLY A 577 -27.89 29.68 -31.53
N THR A 578 -29.11 29.44 -32.00
CA THR A 578 -29.41 29.21 -33.43
C THR A 578 -30.25 30.34 -34.04
N THR A 579 -30.13 31.53 -33.48
CA THR A 579 -30.91 32.71 -33.92
C THR A 579 -30.47 33.18 -35.30
N HIS A 580 -31.28 34.01 -35.94
CA HIS A 580 -30.91 34.66 -37.19
C HIS A 580 -30.10 35.94 -36.93
N ALA A 581 -29.16 36.25 -37.83
CA ALA A 581 -28.67 37.60 -38.09
C ALA A 581 -29.83 38.46 -38.67
N ALA A 582 -30.78 38.83 -37.81
CA ALA A 582 -32.14 39.20 -38.19
C ALA A 582 -32.24 40.42 -39.11
N TYR A 583 -31.32 41.39 -39.00
CA TYR A 583 -31.28 42.55 -39.88
C TYR A 583 -30.98 42.14 -41.33
N PHE A 584 -29.87 41.43 -41.54
CA PHE A 584 -29.46 40.98 -42.88
C PHE A 584 -30.41 39.94 -43.45
N PHE A 585 -30.95 39.05 -42.62
CA PHE A 585 -31.98 38.10 -43.06
C PHE A 585 -33.22 38.81 -43.61
N ARG A 586 -33.75 39.82 -42.91
CA ARG A 586 -34.91 40.60 -43.38
C ARG A 586 -34.58 41.39 -44.65
N GLN A 587 -33.39 41.99 -44.73
CA GLN A 587 -32.94 42.71 -45.92
C GLN A 587 -32.83 41.78 -47.14
N ALA A 588 -32.35 40.56 -46.93
CA ALA A 588 -32.23 39.56 -47.99
C ALA A 588 -33.59 39.00 -48.42
N ALA A 589 -34.47 38.71 -47.46
CA ALA A 589 -35.83 38.21 -47.71
C ALA A 589 -36.72 39.22 -48.46
N GLN A 590 -36.47 40.52 -48.31
CA GLN A 590 -37.12 41.56 -49.11
C GLN A 590 -36.71 41.50 -50.59
N ASN A 591 -35.53 40.96 -50.90
CA ASN A 591 -34.97 40.85 -52.24
C ASN A 591 -35.24 39.49 -52.92
N GLY A 592 -35.95 38.57 -52.27
CA GLY A 592 -36.36 37.28 -52.84
C GLY A 592 -36.29 36.11 -51.85
N ALA A 593 -36.46 34.89 -52.38
CA ALA A 593 -36.32 33.68 -51.58
C ALA A 593 -34.86 33.48 -51.16
N VAL A 594 -34.64 33.30 -49.86
CA VAL A 594 -33.30 33.12 -49.26
C VAL A 594 -33.27 31.87 -48.40
N ASN A 595 -32.11 31.21 -48.39
CA ASN A 595 -31.86 30.07 -47.51
C ASN A 595 -31.65 30.57 -46.08
N GLU A 596 -32.57 30.24 -45.17
CA GLU A 596 -32.48 30.67 -43.76
C GLU A 596 -31.17 30.26 -43.08
N ASN A 597 -30.61 29.10 -43.47
CA ASN A 597 -29.40 28.55 -42.84
C ASN A 597 -28.18 29.44 -43.05
N ASP A 598 -28.13 30.23 -44.14
CA ASP A 598 -27.01 31.14 -44.43
C ASP A 598 -26.98 32.34 -43.46
N PHE A 599 -28.08 32.56 -42.71
CA PHE A 599 -28.23 33.65 -41.75
C PHE A 599 -28.33 33.18 -40.30
N ARG A 600 -28.25 31.87 -40.04
CA ARG A 600 -28.34 31.31 -38.69
C ARG A 600 -26.96 31.17 -38.07
N TYR A 601 -26.88 31.48 -36.78
CA TYR A 601 -25.74 31.06 -35.97
C TYR A 601 -25.70 29.52 -35.90
N PRO A 602 -24.50 28.91 -35.91
CA PRO A 602 -24.35 27.45 -35.92
C PRO A 602 -24.79 26.79 -34.61
N GLY A 603 -24.95 27.55 -33.53
CA GLY A 603 -25.28 27.04 -32.21
C GLY A 603 -24.11 26.31 -31.52
N PRO A 604 -24.39 25.46 -30.53
CA PRO A 604 -25.73 24.95 -30.15
C PRO A 604 -26.59 25.99 -29.42
N LYS A 605 -27.88 25.68 -29.23
CA LYS A 605 -28.74 26.42 -28.27
C LYS A 605 -28.13 26.39 -26.86
N PRO A 606 -28.47 27.35 -25.98
CA PRO A 606 -28.10 27.29 -24.57
C PRO A 606 -28.32 25.90 -23.95
N GLN A 607 -27.23 25.31 -23.46
CA GLN A 607 -27.20 24.00 -22.79
C GLN A 607 -27.22 24.13 -21.25
N SER A 608 -27.17 25.37 -20.74
CA SER A 608 -27.20 25.66 -19.31
C SER A 608 -27.99 26.93 -19.01
N ARG A 609 -28.40 27.07 -17.74
CA ARG A 609 -29.08 28.29 -17.26
C ARG A 609 -28.17 29.51 -17.43
N GLU A 610 -26.88 29.33 -17.22
CA GLU A 610 -25.83 30.35 -17.36
C GLU A 610 -25.71 30.86 -18.80
N ALA A 611 -25.68 29.96 -19.79
CA ALA A 611 -25.64 30.32 -21.20
C ALA A 611 -26.92 31.03 -21.65
N ALA A 612 -28.07 30.60 -21.14
CA ALA A 612 -29.34 31.25 -21.43
C ALA A 612 -29.44 32.65 -20.81
N ILE A 613 -28.96 32.83 -19.57
CA ILE A 613 -28.87 34.16 -18.95
C ILE A 613 -27.98 35.08 -19.78
N LEU A 614 -26.82 34.60 -20.22
CA LEU A 614 -25.91 35.39 -21.06
C LEU A 614 -26.57 35.81 -22.39
N MET A 615 -27.23 34.88 -23.09
CA MET A 615 -28.00 35.18 -24.32
C MET A 615 -29.05 36.28 -24.09
N LEU A 616 -29.79 36.18 -23.00
CA LEU A 616 -30.84 37.15 -22.68
C LEU A 616 -30.24 38.51 -22.31
N ALA A 617 -29.17 38.53 -21.52
CA ALA A 617 -28.47 39.75 -21.11
C ALA A 617 -27.86 40.50 -22.31
N ASP A 618 -27.18 39.78 -23.21
CA ASP A 618 -26.65 40.32 -24.47
C ASP A 618 -27.75 40.96 -25.31
N SER A 619 -28.83 40.20 -25.57
CA SER A 619 -29.97 40.68 -26.36
C SER A 619 -30.63 41.91 -25.74
N VAL A 620 -30.77 41.94 -24.41
CA VAL A 620 -31.36 43.07 -23.67
C VAL A 620 -30.46 44.30 -23.72
N GLU A 621 -29.15 44.17 -23.49
CA GLU A 621 -28.21 45.30 -23.57
C GLU A 621 -28.20 45.91 -24.97
N ALA A 622 -28.02 45.07 -25.99
CA ALA A 622 -27.89 45.52 -27.37
C ALA A 622 -29.16 46.26 -27.85
N THR A 623 -30.34 45.73 -27.50
CA THR A 623 -31.62 46.35 -27.86
C THR A 623 -31.86 47.64 -27.07
N THR A 624 -31.50 47.67 -25.78
CA THR A 624 -31.69 48.87 -24.95
C THR A 624 -30.79 50.02 -25.41
N ARG A 625 -29.56 49.71 -25.85
CA ARG A 625 -28.62 50.68 -26.43
C ARG A 625 -29.16 51.29 -27.73
N ALA A 626 -29.85 50.50 -28.54
CA ALA A 626 -30.46 50.94 -29.79
C ALA A 626 -31.77 51.73 -29.57
N ASP A 627 -32.71 51.20 -28.80
CA ASP A 627 -34.06 51.78 -28.61
C ASP A 627 -34.07 52.98 -27.65
N ARG A 628 -33.06 53.12 -26.76
CA ARG A 628 -32.92 54.19 -25.76
C ARG A 628 -34.21 54.48 -24.97
N PRO A 629 -34.77 53.48 -24.25
CA PRO A 629 -35.98 53.68 -23.46
C PRO A 629 -35.75 54.73 -22.38
N SER A 630 -36.78 55.52 -22.10
CA SER A 630 -36.73 56.70 -21.22
C SER A 630 -37.60 56.57 -19.98
N THR A 631 -38.53 55.60 -19.94
CA THR A 631 -39.40 55.38 -18.78
C THR A 631 -39.27 53.94 -18.25
N PRO A 632 -39.55 53.72 -16.95
CA PRO A 632 -39.56 52.38 -16.36
C PRO A 632 -40.47 51.38 -17.11
N GLU A 633 -41.64 51.84 -17.58
CA GLU A 633 -42.59 51.02 -18.32
C GLU A 633 -42.03 50.59 -19.68
N GLN A 634 -41.33 51.50 -20.37
CA GLN A 634 -40.65 51.19 -21.63
C GLN A 634 -39.55 50.15 -21.43
N ILE A 635 -38.76 50.25 -20.35
CA ILE A 635 -37.72 49.27 -20.02
C ILE A 635 -38.34 47.88 -19.77
N ARG A 636 -39.40 47.79 -18.95
CA ARG A 636 -40.07 46.51 -18.67
C ARG A 636 -40.66 45.88 -19.93
N ALA A 637 -41.34 46.67 -20.76
CA ALA A 637 -41.91 46.20 -22.01
C ALA A 637 -40.84 45.70 -22.99
N LEU A 638 -39.69 46.39 -23.06
CA LEU A 638 -38.56 45.99 -23.90
C LEU A 638 -37.96 44.65 -23.43
N ILE A 639 -37.70 44.50 -22.13
CA ILE A 639 -37.18 43.25 -21.55
C ILE A 639 -38.14 42.09 -21.85
N ALA A 640 -39.43 42.25 -21.53
CA ALA A 640 -40.43 41.21 -21.73
C ALA A 640 -40.53 40.78 -23.20
N ARG A 641 -40.53 41.75 -24.13
CA ARG A 641 -40.54 41.48 -25.59
C ARG A 641 -39.36 40.62 -26.04
N ILE A 642 -38.16 40.88 -25.51
CA ILE A 642 -36.94 40.14 -25.88
C ILE A 642 -36.97 38.71 -25.33
N VAL A 643 -37.33 38.56 -24.06
CA VAL A 643 -37.44 37.24 -23.42
C VAL A 643 -38.50 36.38 -24.11
N ASP A 644 -39.67 36.95 -24.40
CA ASP A 644 -40.74 36.28 -25.13
C ASP A 644 -40.31 35.87 -26.55
N ALA A 645 -39.54 36.71 -27.24
CA ALA A 645 -39.03 36.39 -28.57
C ALA A 645 -38.10 35.16 -28.54
N ARG A 646 -37.18 35.08 -27.57
CA ARG A 646 -36.29 33.91 -27.42
C ARG A 646 -37.03 32.65 -27.00
N LEU A 647 -38.06 32.79 -26.16
CA LEU A 647 -38.91 31.68 -25.75
C LEU A 647 -39.71 31.12 -26.94
N ARG A 648 -40.34 31.99 -27.76
CA ARG A 648 -41.11 31.59 -28.95
C ARG A 648 -40.25 30.99 -30.05
N ASP A 649 -39.02 31.47 -30.22
CA ASP A 649 -38.02 30.91 -31.14
C ASP A 649 -37.44 29.57 -30.64
N GLY A 650 -37.86 29.11 -29.45
CA GLY A 650 -37.42 27.85 -28.88
C GLY A 650 -35.92 27.82 -28.53
N GLN A 651 -35.27 28.97 -28.36
CA GLN A 651 -33.84 29.02 -28.00
C GLN A 651 -33.58 28.47 -26.59
N LEU A 652 -34.57 28.54 -25.71
CA LEU A 652 -34.46 28.12 -24.31
C LEU A 652 -34.85 26.65 -24.09
N SER A 653 -35.12 25.88 -25.15
CA SER A 653 -35.66 24.51 -25.05
C SER A 653 -34.68 23.45 -24.57
N GLU A 654 -33.38 23.75 -24.59
CA GLU A 654 -32.29 22.81 -24.26
C GLU A 654 -31.57 23.17 -22.96
N CYS A 655 -32.18 24.03 -22.14
CA CYS A 655 -31.66 24.44 -20.83
C CYS A 655 -32.72 24.30 -19.72
N ASP A 656 -32.26 24.09 -18.49
CA ASP A 656 -33.13 23.87 -17.32
C ASP A 656 -33.66 25.18 -16.69
N LEU A 657 -34.08 26.17 -17.50
CA LEU A 657 -34.76 27.38 -17.01
C LEU A 657 -36.25 27.14 -16.84
N THR A 658 -36.79 27.48 -15.67
CA THR A 658 -38.24 27.48 -15.44
C THR A 658 -38.86 28.84 -15.78
N LEU A 659 -40.17 28.89 -16.01
CA LEU A 659 -40.89 30.16 -16.21
C LEU A 659 -40.74 31.11 -15.00
N ARG A 660 -40.60 30.55 -13.79
CA ARG A 660 -40.31 31.32 -12.58
C ARG A 660 -38.93 31.96 -12.65
N ASP A 661 -37.92 31.22 -13.11
CA ASP A 661 -36.57 31.75 -13.29
C ASP A 661 -36.58 32.89 -14.31
N LEU A 662 -37.33 32.77 -15.42
CA LEU A 662 -37.46 33.85 -16.41
C LEU A 662 -38.05 35.12 -15.83
N GLN A 663 -39.06 35.04 -14.97
CA GLN A 663 -39.61 36.23 -14.30
C GLN A 663 -38.55 36.90 -13.41
N GLN A 664 -37.81 36.11 -12.62
CA GLN A 664 -36.76 36.63 -11.75
C GLN A 664 -35.60 37.27 -12.54
N ILE A 665 -35.23 36.69 -13.68
CA ILE A 665 -34.24 37.25 -14.60
C ILE A 665 -34.70 38.62 -15.13
N GLN A 666 -35.97 38.73 -15.57
CA GLN A 666 -36.52 39.99 -16.07
C GLN A 666 -36.50 41.10 -15.00
N ASP A 667 -36.87 40.77 -13.76
CA ASP A 667 -36.84 41.72 -12.65
C ASP A 667 -35.41 42.15 -12.30
N ALA A 668 -34.44 41.23 -12.36
CA ALA A 668 -33.02 41.54 -12.15
C ALA A 668 -32.47 42.47 -13.25
N PHE A 669 -32.78 42.20 -14.53
CA PHE A 669 -32.39 43.08 -15.63
C PHE A 669 -33.01 44.47 -15.51
N PHE A 670 -34.30 44.54 -15.13
CA PHE A 670 -34.96 45.82 -14.90
C PHE A 670 -34.23 46.65 -13.84
N GLY A 671 -33.85 46.04 -12.71
CA GLY A 671 -33.11 46.73 -11.64
C GLY A 671 -31.78 47.32 -12.10
N VAL A 672 -31.01 46.58 -12.90
CA VAL A 672 -29.73 47.05 -13.45
C VAL A 672 -29.94 48.17 -14.47
N LEU A 673 -30.85 48.00 -15.43
CA LEU A 673 -31.13 49.01 -16.45
C LEU A 673 -31.71 50.30 -15.87
N GLN A 674 -32.57 50.20 -14.85
CA GLN A 674 -33.10 51.38 -14.16
C GLN A 674 -31.96 52.25 -13.61
N GLY A 675 -30.94 51.63 -13.01
CA GLY A 675 -29.76 52.34 -12.51
C GLY A 675 -28.92 53.01 -13.60
N LEU A 676 -28.83 52.39 -14.79
CA LEU A 676 -28.04 52.92 -15.92
C LEU A 676 -28.75 54.08 -16.66
N PHE A 677 -30.08 54.03 -16.76
CA PHE A 677 -30.88 54.99 -17.55
C PHE A 677 -31.55 56.10 -16.70
N HIS A 678 -31.24 56.20 -15.40
CA HIS A 678 -31.68 57.34 -14.60
C HIS A 678 -31.08 58.65 -15.14
N PRO A 679 -31.91 59.68 -15.43
CA PRO A 679 -31.38 60.95 -15.91
C PRO A 679 -30.48 61.57 -14.84
N ARG A 680 -29.20 61.76 -15.16
CA ARG A 680 -28.36 62.71 -14.40
C ARG A 680 -29.08 64.06 -14.46
N ILE A 681 -29.45 64.59 -13.29
CA ILE A 681 -30.03 65.94 -13.16
C ILE A 681 -29.11 66.89 -13.93
N ARG A 682 -29.59 67.45 -15.05
CA ARG A 682 -28.86 68.50 -15.76
C ARG A 682 -28.86 69.73 -14.86
N TYR A 683 -27.69 70.13 -14.39
CA TYR A 683 -27.55 71.43 -13.74
C TYR A 683 -28.01 72.51 -14.73
N PRO A 684 -28.86 73.45 -14.31
CA PRO A 684 -29.31 74.51 -15.18
C PRO A 684 -28.10 75.27 -15.71
N GLU A 685 -28.05 75.47 -17.03
CA GLU A 685 -27.04 76.31 -17.65
C GLU A 685 -27.10 77.69 -16.99
N ALA A 686 -25.97 78.12 -16.42
CA ALA A 686 -25.84 79.47 -15.92
C ALA A 686 -26.06 80.41 -17.11
N LYS A 687 -27.16 81.15 -17.10
CA LYS A 687 -27.37 82.26 -18.04
C LYS A 687 -26.22 83.25 -17.83
N VAL A 688 -25.32 83.32 -18.81
CA VAL A 688 -24.29 84.37 -18.90
C VAL A 688 -24.94 85.67 -19.32
#